data_AF-A0A0U1HX58-F1
#
_entry.id   AF-A0A0U1HX58-F1
#
_cell.length_a   1.000
_cell.length_b   1.000
_cell.length_c   1.000
_cell.angle_alpha   90.00
_cell.angle_beta   90.00
_cell.angle_gamma   90.00
#
_symmetry.space_group_name_H-M   'P 1'
#
loop_
_entity.id
_entity.type
_entity.pdbx_description
1 polymer ?
#
loop_
_entity_poly.entity_id
_entity_poly.type
_entity_poly.pdbx_seq_one_letter_code
_entity_poly.pdbx_strand_id
1 'polypeptide(L)'
;MHHYFWAKLFKTPSNQRFAAACVLPRKLRMVTWVTILFQLVFPLSLCFTPAIAALPTSNTTTINVSSESYILGVNESVDSVAKKYGISVDELKRINIYRTFSKPFNTLSAGDEIDIPRKASPFSIDNQRNNNINIPLENKLASHAQTGAAVLATGNVAKSGERMVRSAASNEFNSSAQQWLSQFGTARVQLNVNDDFHLDGSALDVLVPLYDNQSSILFTQLGARNKDSRNTLNIGAGVRAFLGDWMYGMNTFFDNDVTGKNRRVGVGAEAWTDYLKLSANSYFGTTDWHQSRDFADYNERPANGYDVRAEAYLPAYPQLGGKLMYEKYRGDEVALFGKDNRQKNPHAVTAGVNYTPISLLTVGAEHRAGKGSKNDSSLNLQVNYRLGESWQSHIDPSGVAASRTLAGSRYDLVERNNNIVLDYQKQELIRLTLPEQVTGESSSSATVNAQVTSKYGLERIEWDSAALMAAGGNLVQVSPQTVSVTLPPYQATRSSNTHTLSAVAYDRQGNASPRATMQIVVMPGTVELTAVNLTVTADNAFANGTATNAVQALVIDAGHQPIANQAVSFTASNGATVTTVIGTTDADGIATATLTSTTVGISNVMASVNGSSRSVATTFVAAPALPFTNVAVNETTFAVDAGFPSTGFTGAEFTLTTPGAASDYTWSSSASSWAQVDSSGKVTFIAQGTSSPVTITAIPTAGGNPLTYTFTIGSWFINNGNPAMTWTDASAFCTRQGLQQPTRLQLTNAESGLGTREAGSHALWSEWGVMGNYSGSDFGSKFYWTSEARIVGNHYGVSLLNGAANSSNDSGNGYAVCRQGL
;
A
#
# COMPACT_ATOMS: atom_id res chain seq x y z
N MET A 1 26.09 -54.70 -17.70
CA MET A 1 27.55 -54.62 -17.47
C MET A 1 27.83 -53.50 -16.47
N HIS A 2 28.42 -53.88 -15.33
CA HIS A 2 29.27 -53.14 -14.37
C HIS A 2 29.01 -51.64 -14.09
N HIS A 3 28.54 -51.24 -12.91
CA HIS A 3 29.20 -51.15 -11.57
C HIS A 3 30.16 -49.95 -11.37
N TYR A 4 29.91 -49.13 -10.33
CA TYR A 4 30.75 -48.82 -9.13
C TYR A 4 30.30 -47.47 -8.48
N PHE A 5 29.74 -47.44 -7.26
CA PHE A 5 30.37 -47.24 -5.91
C PHE A 5 31.09 -45.86 -5.77
N TRP A 6 31.06 -45.06 -4.69
CA TRP A 6 30.44 -45.02 -3.35
C TRP A 6 30.95 -43.73 -2.64
N ALA A 7 30.21 -43.26 -1.60
CA ALA A 7 30.70 -42.75 -0.31
C ALA A 7 30.97 -41.25 0.00
N LYS A 8 30.56 -40.93 1.25
CA LYS A 8 31.08 -39.99 2.27
C LYS A 8 30.57 -38.52 2.21
N LEU A 9 30.29 -37.80 3.32
CA LEU A 9 30.66 -37.95 4.74
C LEU A 9 29.76 -37.03 5.61
N PHE A 10 29.44 -37.50 6.83
CA PHE A 10 28.86 -36.73 7.93
C PHE A 10 29.81 -35.65 8.48
N LYS A 11 29.26 -34.49 8.89
CA LYS A 11 29.84 -33.64 9.93
C LYS A 11 28.73 -32.81 10.63
N THR A 12 28.54 -33.06 11.91
CA THR A 12 27.98 -32.10 12.89
C THR A 12 29.08 -31.80 13.91
N PRO A 13 29.15 -30.56 14.44
CA PRO A 13 28.72 -30.40 15.83
C PRO A 13 28.06 -29.04 16.20
N SER A 14 27.00 -29.18 17.00
CA SER A 14 26.56 -28.45 18.21
C SER A 14 26.59 -26.91 18.38
N ASN A 15 25.42 -26.44 18.87
CA ASN A 15 25.13 -25.39 19.87
C ASN A 15 24.95 -23.92 19.44
N GLN A 16 23.68 -23.51 19.24
CA GLN A 16 22.95 -22.56 20.10
C GLN A 16 21.47 -22.43 19.70
N ARG A 17 20.64 -21.96 20.64
CA ARG A 17 19.20 -22.19 20.81
C ARG A 17 18.28 -21.11 20.17
N PHE A 18 17.15 -21.60 19.64
CA PHE A 18 15.81 -21.00 19.43
C PHE A 18 15.65 -19.65 18.69
N ALA A 19 15.10 -19.70 17.46
CA ALA A 19 13.69 -19.38 17.16
C ALA A 19 13.48 -19.07 15.66
N ALA A 20 12.89 -19.99 14.90
CA ALA A 20 12.11 -19.67 13.71
C ALA A 20 11.14 -20.81 13.44
N ALA A 21 9.84 -20.55 13.65
CA ALA A 21 8.78 -21.48 13.30
C ALA A 21 8.77 -21.67 11.77
N CYS A 22 9.15 -22.87 11.31
CA CYS A 22 8.93 -23.27 9.93
C CYS A 22 7.43 -23.38 9.68
N VAL A 23 6.85 -22.37 9.03
CA VAL A 23 5.46 -22.37 8.60
C VAL A 23 5.35 -23.32 7.41
N LEU A 24 4.99 -24.58 7.68
CA LEU A 24 4.54 -25.51 6.65
C LEU A 24 3.37 -24.87 5.89
N PRO A 25 3.35 -24.91 4.54
CA PRO A 25 2.28 -24.33 3.75
C PRO A 25 0.92 -24.90 4.20
N ARG A 26 -0.07 -24.02 4.35
CA ARG A 26 -1.38 -24.30 4.94
C ARG A 26 -2.10 -25.51 4.31
N LYS A 27 -1.82 -25.80 3.03
CA LYS A 27 -2.29 -26.99 2.30
C LYS A 27 -1.68 -28.30 2.81
N LEU A 28 -0.38 -28.31 3.15
CA LEU A 28 0.29 -29.51 3.65
C LEU A 28 -0.12 -29.82 5.09
N ARG A 29 -0.33 -28.80 5.94
CA ARG A 29 -0.96 -28.99 7.27
C ARG A 29 -2.39 -29.53 7.15
N MET A 30 -3.19 -29.06 6.20
CA MET A 30 -4.54 -29.57 5.99
C MET A 30 -4.51 -31.01 5.46
N VAL A 31 -3.61 -31.37 4.54
CA VAL A 31 -3.41 -32.75 4.10
C VAL A 31 -2.90 -33.62 5.25
N THR A 32 -1.95 -33.16 6.06
CA THR A 32 -1.48 -33.91 7.24
C THR A 32 -2.58 -34.07 8.29
N TRP A 33 -3.40 -33.05 8.55
CA TRP A 33 -4.55 -33.18 9.44
C TRP A 33 -5.67 -34.02 8.84
N VAL A 34 -5.90 -34.00 7.52
CA VAL A 34 -6.85 -34.88 6.83
C VAL A 34 -6.34 -36.30 6.80
N THR A 35 -5.04 -36.55 6.63
CA THR A 35 -4.41 -37.88 6.67
C THR A 35 -4.30 -38.39 8.10
N ILE A 36 -4.08 -37.54 9.11
CA ILE A 36 -4.14 -37.89 10.53
C ILE A 36 -5.61 -38.12 10.94
N LEU A 37 -6.57 -37.33 10.44
CA LEU A 37 -8.00 -37.56 10.63
C LEU A 37 -8.44 -38.82 9.88
N PHE A 38 -7.89 -39.14 8.71
CA PHE A 38 -8.11 -40.41 8.00
C PHE A 38 -7.48 -41.55 8.80
N GLN A 39 -6.25 -41.41 9.29
CA GLN A 39 -5.57 -42.40 10.12
C GLN A 39 -6.15 -42.51 11.54
N LEU A 40 -6.99 -41.56 11.99
CA LEU A 40 -7.76 -41.62 13.23
C LEU A 40 -9.18 -42.16 12.99
N VAL A 41 -9.82 -41.81 11.87
CA VAL A 41 -11.18 -42.24 11.52
C VAL A 41 -11.21 -43.65 10.90
N PHE A 42 -10.17 -44.07 10.19
CA PHE A 42 -10.08 -45.40 9.57
C PHE A 42 -9.85 -46.55 10.58
N PRO A 43 -9.11 -46.36 11.69
CA PRO A 43 -9.18 -47.28 12.83
C PRO A 43 -10.43 -47.06 13.69
N LEU A 44 -11.01 -45.85 13.79
CA LEU A 44 -12.24 -45.65 14.58
C LEU A 44 -13.50 -46.24 13.91
N SER A 45 -13.53 -46.45 12.60
CA SER A 45 -14.55 -47.30 11.94
C SER A 45 -14.35 -48.80 12.21
N LEU A 46 -13.20 -49.20 12.76
CA LEU A 46 -12.89 -50.55 13.23
C LEU A 46 -12.79 -50.64 14.77
N CYS A 47 -13.12 -49.55 15.47
CA CYS A 47 -13.16 -49.48 16.94
C CYS A 47 -14.55 -49.03 17.41
N PHE A 48 -15.62 -49.64 16.91
CA PHE A 48 -16.81 -49.78 17.76
C PHE A 48 -16.57 -50.99 18.65
N THR A 49 -15.91 -50.77 19.78
CA THR A 49 -15.98 -51.72 20.89
C THR A 49 -17.45 -51.89 21.27
N PRO A 50 -17.96 -53.12 21.44
CA PRO A 50 -19.34 -53.37 21.78
C PRO A 50 -19.54 -53.13 23.28
N ALA A 51 -19.41 -51.89 23.74
CA ALA A 51 -19.73 -51.53 25.12
C ALA A 51 -21.25 -51.59 25.41
N ILE A 52 -22.09 -51.80 24.39
CA ILE A 52 -23.54 -52.02 24.53
C ILE A 52 -23.92 -53.52 24.54
N ALA A 53 -22.98 -54.44 24.26
CA ALA A 53 -23.25 -55.89 24.32
C ALA A 53 -22.96 -56.53 25.69
N ALA A 54 -22.48 -55.76 26.67
CA ALA A 54 -22.18 -56.23 28.02
C ALA A 54 -23.25 -55.76 29.02
N LEU A 55 -24.50 -56.16 28.82
CA LEU A 55 -25.47 -56.28 29.91
C LEU A 55 -25.46 -57.74 30.38
N PRO A 56 -25.33 -58.02 31.69
CA PRO A 56 -25.25 -59.39 32.18
C PRO A 56 -26.63 -60.05 32.04
N THR A 57 -26.83 -60.82 30.97
CA THR A 57 -27.97 -61.75 30.90
C THR A 57 -27.57 -63.06 31.57
N SER A 58 -28.28 -63.35 32.64
CA SER A 58 -28.20 -64.57 33.46
C SER A 58 -28.04 -65.84 32.62
N ASN A 59 -27.05 -66.66 32.98
CA ASN A 59 -26.82 -67.99 32.42
C ASN A 59 -28.10 -68.84 32.54
N THR A 60 -28.81 -68.98 31.44
CA THR A 60 -29.75 -70.08 31.22
C THR A 60 -29.33 -70.76 29.92
N THR A 61 -28.97 -72.03 30.02
CA THR A 61 -28.61 -72.90 28.91
C THR A 61 -29.84 -73.18 28.06
N THR A 62 -30.17 -72.27 27.13
CA THR A 62 -31.14 -72.50 26.06
C THR A 62 -30.41 -72.93 24.78
N ILE A 63 -30.78 -74.08 24.23
CA ILE A 63 -30.35 -74.53 22.90
C ILE A 63 -30.98 -73.57 21.87
N ASN A 64 -30.20 -72.63 21.35
CA ASN A 64 -30.62 -71.68 20.31
C ASN A 64 -30.41 -72.29 18.91
N VAL A 65 -31.41 -73.01 18.40
CA VAL A 65 -31.50 -73.29 16.95
C VAL A 65 -32.27 -72.14 16.32
N SER A 66 -31.64 -71.41 15.40
CA SER A 66 -32.33 -70.34 14.65
C SER A 66 -33.40 -70.99 13.75
N SER A 67 -34.66 -70.64 13.99
CA SER A 67 -35.80 -71.14 13.23
C SER A 67 -36.52 -70.04 12.46
N GLU A 68 -37.28 -70.43 11.44
CA GLU A 68 -38.22 -69.57 10.71
C GLU A 68 -39.61 -70.21 10.67
N SER A 69 -40.65 -69.37 10.61
CA SER A 69 -42.04 -69.83 10.52
C SER A 69 -42.34 -70.40 9.13
N TYR A 70 -43.07 -71.52 9.10
CA TYR A 70 -43.42 -72.27 7.92
C TYR A 70 -44.84 -72.82 8.03
N ILE A 71 -45.68 -72.53 7.03
CA ILE A 71 -47.05 -73.07 6.96
C ILE A 71 -47.02 -74.34 6.12
N LEU A 72 -47.53 -75.45 6.67
CA LEU A 72 -47.63 -76.72 5.96
C LEU A 72 -48.48 -76.58 4.70
N GLY A 73 -47.93 -76.98 3.54
CA GLY A 73 -48.63 -76.98 2.26
C GLY A 73 -49.67 -78.10 2.13
N VAL A 74 -50.51 -78.03 1.08
CA VAL A 74 -51.48 -79.08 0.75
C VAL A 74 -50.71 -80.37 0.41
N ASN A 75 -50.96 -81.45 1.16
CA ASN A 75 -50.25 -82.75 1.16
C ASN A 75 -48.88 -82.79 1.89
N GLU A 76 -48.51 -81.75 2.63
CA GLU A 76 -47.34 -81.82 3.53
C GLU A 76 -47.76 -82.26 4.94
N SER A 77 -46.99 -83.22 5.50
CA SER A 77 -47.02 -83.62 6.91
C SER A 77 -45.71 -83.24 7.61
N VAL A 78 -45.71 -83.28 8.95
CA VAL A 78 -44.48 -83.06 9.76
C VAL A 78 -43.35 -83.99 9.34
N ASP A 79 -43.63 -85.25 9.02
CA ASP A 79 -42.64 -86.20 8.47
C ASP A 79 -42.08 -85.76 7.12
N SER A 80 -42.95 -85.31 6.21
CA SER A 80 -42.51 -84.85 4.89
C SER A 80 -41.65 -83.58 4.98
N VAL A 81 -41.95 -82.69 5.93
CA VAL A 81 -41.18 -81.47 6.17
C VAL A 81 -39.86 -81.80 6.87
N ALA A 82 -39.85 -82.64 7.91
CA ALA A 82 -38.62 -83.09 8.54
C ALA A 82 -37.66 -83.71 7.51
N LYS A 83 -38.18 -84.53 6.60
CA LYS A 83 -37.42 -85.12 5.49
C LYS A 83 -36.96 -84.08 4.46
N LYS A 84 -37.78 -83.06 4.15
CA LYS A 84 -37.45 -81.94 3.25
C LYS A 84 -36.28 -81.09 3.76
N TYR A 85 -36.14 -80.98 5.08
CA TYR A 85 -35.06 -80.22 5.73
C TYR A 85 -33.92 -81.10 6.27
N GLY A 86 -33.97 -82.43 6.05
CA GLY A 86 -32.90 -83.35 6.40
C GLY A 86 -32.69 -83.55 7.91
N ILE A 87 -33.75 -83.39 8.71
CA ILE A 87 -33.74 -83.55 10.17
C ILE A 87 -34.75 -84.62 10.61
N SER A 88 -34.63 -85.13 11.83
CA SER A 88 -35.63 -86.03 12.41
C SER A 88 -36.90 -85.29 12.84
N VAL A 89 -38.03 -85.99 12.93
CA VAL A 89 -39.29 -85.43 13.45
C VAL A 89 -39.13 -84.97 14.90
N ASP A 90 -38.30 -85.65 15.70
CA ASP A 90 -38.02 -85.26 17.09
C ASP A 90 -37.17 -83.98 17.17
N GLU A 91 -36.23 -83.77 16.25
CA GLU A 91 -35.50 -82.50 16.13
C GLU A 91 -36.42 -81.36 15.70
N LEU A 92 -37.29 -81.60 14.71
CA LEU A 92 -38.29 -80.63 14.29
C LEU A 92 -39.24 -80.28 15.45
N LYS A 93 -39.63 -81.27 16.26
CA LYS A 93 -40.44 -81.09 17.46
C LYS A 93 -39.72 -80.29 18.55
N ARG A 94 -38.41 -80.46 18.72
CA ARG A 94 -37.59 -79.66 19.65
C ARG A 94 -37.46 -78.21 19.22
N ILE A 95 -37.39 -77.94 17.91
CA ILE A 95 -37.39 -76.56 17.38
C ILE A 95 -38.73 -75.87 17.67
N ASN A 96 -39.81 -76.64 17.63
CA ASN A 96 -41.18 -76.17 17.87
C ASN A 96 -41.62 -76.20 19.34
N ILE A 97 -40.70 -76.43 20.28
CA ILE A 97 -41.03 -76.71 21.69
C ILE A 97 -41.74 -75.55 22.40
N TYR A 98 -41.57 -74.32 21.90
CA TYR A 98 -42.21 -73.12 22.44
C TYR A 98 -43.49 -72.72 21.71
N ARG A 99 -43.89 -73.45 20.65
CA ARG A 99 -45.16 -73.25 19.96
C ARG A 99 -46.25 -74.10 20.59
N THR A 100 -47.42 -73.48 20.72
CA THR A 100 -48.64 -74.16 21.17
C THR A 100 -49.47 -74.55 19.95
N PHE A 101 -49.81 -75.83 19.83
CA PHE A 101 -50.55 -76.36 18.70
C PHE A 101 -51.97 -76.76 19.12
N SER A 102 -52.94 -76.53 18.22
CA SER A 102 -54.35 -76.94 18.42
C SER A 102 -54.55 -78.46 18.38
N LYS A 103 -53.55 -79.21 17.90
CA LYS A 103 -53.52 -80.68 17.81
C LYS A 103 -52.09 -81.20 18.02
N PRO A 104 -51.89 -82.50 18.36
CA PRO A 104 -50.57 -83.05 18.61
C PRO A 104 -49.60 -82.79 17.44
N PHE A 105 -48.34 -82.45 17.75
CA PHE A 105 -47.33 -82.04 16.75
C PHE A 105 -47.25 -82.98 15.54
N ASN A 106 -47.24 -84.29 15.75
CA ASN A 106 -47.12 -85.29 14.68
C ASN A 106 -48.38 -85.42 13.80
N THR A 107 -49.47 -84.72 14.15
CA THR A 107 -50.76 -84.72 13.43
C THR A 107 -51.06 -83.38 12.74
N LEU A 108 -50.11 -82.44 12.77
CA LEU A 108 -50.21 -81.19 12.04
C LEU A 108 -50.28 -81.44 10.53
N SER A 109 -51.08 -80.62 9.85
CA SER A 109 -51.46 -80.79 8.45
C SER A 109 -51.47 -79.44 7.74
N ALA A 110 -51.83 -79.45 6.46
CA ALA A 110 -51.92 -78.25 5.63
C ALA A 110 -52.62 -77.08 6.35
N GLY A 111 -51.99 -75.91 6.35
CA GLY A 111 -52.47 -74.69 6.99
C GLY A 111 -51.95 -74.45 8.42
N ASP A 112 -51.36 -75.46 9.08
CA ASP A 112 -50.75 -75.26 10.40
C ASP A 112 -49.34 -74.68 10.28
N GLU A 113 -49.02 -73.73 11.18
CA GLU A 113 -47.74 -73.03 11.22
C GLU A 113 -46.76 -73.71 12.19
N ILE A 114 -45.59 -74.09 11.69
CA ILE A 114 -44.48 -74.68 12.45
C ILE A 114 -43.20 -73.87 12.25
N ASP A 115 -42.25 -74.01 13.16
CA ASP A 115 -40.89 -73.50 13.03
C ASP A 115 -39.97 -74.55 12.38
N ILE A 116 -39.26 -74.18 11.32
CA ILE A 116 -38.28 -75.04 10.63
C ILE A 116 -36.86 -74.48 10.81
N PRO A 117 -35.79 -75.30 10.66
CA PRO A 117 -34.42 -74.79 10.73
C PRO A 117 -34.15 -73.75 9.64
N ARG A 118 -33.58 -72.61 10.02
CA ARG A 118 -33.17 -71.56 9.09
C ARG A 118 -32.00 -72.04 8.21
N LYS A 119 -32.11 -71.91 6.87
CA LYS A 119 -30.97 -72.22 5.98
C LYS A 119 -29.89 -71.14 6.10
N ALA A 120 -28.71 -71.52 6.54
CA ALA A 120 -27.56 -70.64 6.70
C ALA A 120 -27.01 -70.17 5.32
N SER A 121 -26.60 -68.91 5.20
CA SER A 121 -25.89 -68.37 4.04
C SER A 121 -24.63 -69.21 3.72
N PRO A 122 -24.27 -69.46 2.45
CA PRO A 122 -23.01 -70.13 2.11
C PRO A 122 -21.77 -69.34 2.54
N PHE A 123 -21.94 -68.07 2.94
CA PHE A 123 -20.91 -67.21 3.53
C PHE A 123 -21.04 -67.07 5.06
N SER A 124 -22.08 -67.66 5.67
CA SER A 124 -22.26 -67.62 7.11
C SER A 124 -21.38 -68.64 7.82
N ILE A 125 -20.70 -68.19 8.86
CA ILE A 125 -19.99 -69.05 9.81
C ILE A 125 -21.03 -69.50 10.83
N ASP A 126 -21.47 -70.75 10.73
CA ASP A 126 -22.27 -71.39 11.76
C ASP A 126 -21.36 -71.77 12.94
N ASN A 127 -21.48 -71.03 14.05
CA ASN A 127 -20.75 -71.34 15.28
C ASN A 127 -21.30 -72.58 16.01
N GLN A 128 -22.41 -73.18 15.59
CA GLN A 128 -23.01 -74.32 16.30
C GLN A 128 -22.33 -75.67 15.96
N ARG A 129 -21.48 -75.75 14.92
CA ARG A 129 -20.79 -77.01 14.57
C ARG A 129 -19.45 -77.25 15.26
N ASN A 130 -18.90 -76.28 16.01
CA ASN A 130 -17.61 -76.43 16.68
C ASN A 130 -17.69 -76.05 18.16
N ASN A 131 -18.05 -77.02 19.00
CA ASN A 131 -18.00 -76.90 20.46
C ASN A 131 -16.58 -76.87 21.05
N ASN A 132 -15.53 -76.65 20.26
CA ASN A 132 -14.19 -76.42 20.77
C ASN A 132 -13.42 -75.51 19.81
N ILE A 133 -12.70 -74.54 20.38
CA ILE A 133 -11.81 -73.51 19.79
C ILE A 133 -12.44 -72.11 19.76
N ASN A 134 -12.05 -71.32 20.76
CA ASN A 134 -12.22 -69.89 20.88
C ASN A 134 -11.37 -69.19 19.78
N ILE A 135 -11.99 -68.70 18.71
CA ILE A 135 -11.33 -67.80 17.74
C ILE A 135 -12.11 -66.47 17.69
N PRO A 136 -11.49 -65.32 17.99
CA PRO A 136 -12.16 -64.03 17.91
C PRO A 136 -12.61 -63.71 16.48
N LEU A 137 -13.87 -63.32 16.34
CA LEU A 137 -14.54 -62.86 15.10
C LEU A 137 -13.75 -61.77 14.36
N GLU A 138 -12.92 -61.01 15.08
CA GLU A 138 -12.06 -59.91 14.64
C GLU A 138 -11.08 -60.32 13.52
N ASN A 139 -10.53 -61.54 13.56
CA ASN A 139 -9.47 -61.95 12.62
C ASN A 139 -9.98 -62.41 11.24
N LYS A 140 -11.24 -62.82 11.12
CA LYS A 140 -11.84 -63.24 9.82
C LYS A 140 -12.55 -62.11 9.11
N LEU A 141 -13.14 -61.16 9.85
CA LEU A 141 -13.71 -59.94 9.26
C LEU A 141 -12.61 -59.07 8.64
N ALA A 142 -11.42 -59.05 9.26
CA ALA A 142 -10.23 -58.38 8.74
C ALA A 142 -9.72 -58.96 7.41
N SER A 143 -9.78 -60.29 7.18
CA SER A 143 -9.26 -60.89 5.92
C SER A 143 -10.17 -60.64 4.71
N HIS A 144 -11.49 -60.56 4.91
CA HIS A 144 -12.43 -60.19 3.85
C HIS A 144 -12.45 -58.67 3.59
N ALA A 145 -12.28 -57.84 4.62
CA ALA A 145 -12.05 -56.40 4.47
C ALA A 145 -10.75 -56.11 3.69
N GLN A 146 -9.70 -56.92 3.87
CA GLN A 146 -8.47 -56.84 3.06
C GLN A 146 -8.70 -57.13 1.56
N THR A 147 -9.68 -57.98 1.22
CA THR A 147 -10.01 -58.28 -0.18
C THR A 147 -10.73 -57.10 -0.85
N GLY A 148 -11.64 -56.42 -0.13
CA GLY A 148 -12.25 -55.16 -0.58
C GLY A 148 -11.25 -53.99 -0.63
N ALA A 149 -10.31 -53.95 0.32
CA ALA A 149 -9.23 -52.95 0.35
C ALA A 149 -8.20 -53.14 -0.78
N ALA A 150 -7.89 -54.39 -1.19
CA ALA A 150 -7.00 -54.67 -2.31
C ALA A 150 -7.57 -54.18 -3.67
N VAL A 151 -8.90 -54.17 -3.81
CA VAL A 151 -9.61 -53.61 -4.98
C VAL A 151 -9.51 -52.08 -5.03
N LEU A 152 -9.49 -51.43 -3.86
CA LEU A 152 -9.37 -49.97 -3.70
C LEU A 152 -7.92 -49.47 -3.74
N ALA A 153 -6.94 -50.32 -3.41
CA ALA A 153 -5.51 -49.97 -3.34
C ALA A 153 -4.78 -50.00 -4.70
N THR A 154 -5.40 -50.57 -5.74
CA THR A 154 -4.83 -50.53 -7.09
C THR A 154 -5.28 -49.24 -7.77
N GLY A 155 -4.31 -48.36 -8.11
CA GLY A 155 -4.51 -47.00 -8.61
C GLY A 155 -5.25 -46.85 -9.96
N ASN A 156 -6.06 -47.82 -10.37
CA ASN A 156 -6.87 -47.78 -11.57
C ASN A 156 -8.26 -48.44 -11.33
N VAL A 157 -9.03 -47.82 -10.43
CA VAL A 157 -10.36 -48.26 -9.94
C VAL A 157 -11.37 -48.57 -11.06
N ALA A 158 -11.27 -47.91 -12.23
CA ALA A 158 -12.15 -48.16 -13.38
C ALA A 158 -11.99 -49.58 -13.96
N LYS A 159 -10.77 -50.11 -14.04
CA LYS A 159 -10.51 -51.50 -14.47
C LYS A 159 -10.79 -52.52 -13.37
N SER A 160 -10.85 -52.09 -12.11
CA SER A 160 -11.17 -52.96 -10.97
C SER A 160 -12.69 -53.15 -10.82
N GLY A 161 -13.48 -52.10 -11.07
CA GLY A 161 -14.94 -52.20 -11.22
C GLY A 161 -15.37 -53.03 -12.44
N GLU A 162 -14.68 -52.88 -13.57
CA GLU A 162 -14.89 -53.72 -14.76
C GLU A 162 -14.57 -55.20 -14.50
N ARG A 163 -13.53 -55.50 -13.71
CA ARG A 163 -13.20 -56.87 -13.28
C ARG A 163 -14.22 -57.45 -12.32
N MET A 164 -14.80 -56.65 -11.43
CA MET A 164 -15.86 -57.08 -10.52
C MET A 164 -17.18 -57.40 -11.26
N VAL A 165 -17.52 -56.60 -12.27
CA VAL A 165 -18.68 -56.84 -13.15
C VAL A 165 -18.44 -58.07 -14.03
N ARG A 166 -17.23 -58.27 -14.57
CA ARG A 166 -16.87 -59.49 -15.31
C ARG A 166 -16.79 -60.73 -14.41
N SER A 167 -16.38 -60.61 -13.14
CA SER A 167 -16.37 -61.73 -12.19
C SER A 167 -17.76 -62.11 -11.69
N ALA A 168 -18.68 -61.15 -11.64
CA ALA A 168 -20.11 -61.42 -11.41
C ALA A 168 -20.77 -62.10 -12.63
N ALA A 169 -20.22 -61.91 -13.83
CA ALA A 169 -20.69 -62.50 -15.08
C ALA A 169 -19.88 -63.72 -15.56
N SER A 170 -18.84 -64.16 -14.82
CA SER A 170 -18.05 -65.34 -15.18
C SER A 170 -18.70 -66.61 -14.64
N ASN A 171 -18.80 -67.64 -15.49
CA ASN A 171 -19.40 -68.96 -15.24
C ASN A 171 -18.78 -69.78 -14.07
N GLU A 172 -17.81 -69.22 -13.34
CA GLU A 172 -17.02 -69.90 -12.30
C GLU A 172 -17.49 -69.63 -10.85
N PHE A 173 -18.66 -69.00 -10.65
CA PHE A 173 -19.33 -68.87 -9.34
C PHE A 173 -20.66 -69.65 -9.35
N ASN A 174 -20.53 -70.96 -9.25
CA ASN A 174 -21.55 -71.98 -9.54
C ASN A 174 -22.73 -72.00 -8.55
N SER A 175 -23.97 -72.05 -9.08
CA SER A 175 -25.29 -72.41 -8.49
C SER A 175 -25.70 -71.85 -7.11
N SER A 176 -24.86 -71.94 -6.08
CA SER A 176 -25.12 -71.47 -4.72
C SER A 176 -25.23 -69.95 -4.60
N ALA A 177 -24.46 -69.19 -5.40
CA ALA A 177 -24.54 -67.73 -5.43
C ALA A 177 -25.82 -67.24 -6.13
N GLN A 178 -26.26 -67.91 -7.21
CA GLN A 178 -27.52 -67.60 -7.89
C GLN A 178 -28.74 -67.96 -7.02
N GLN A 179 -28.69 -69.08 -6.28
CA GLN A 179 -29.77 -69.50 -5.39
C GLN A 179 -29.85 -68.62 -4.13
N TRP A 180 -28.73 -68.14 -3.59
CA TRP A 180 -28.68 -67.17 -2.49
C TRP A 180 -29.13 -65.76 -2.90
N LEU A 181 -28.69 -65.25 -4.06
CA LEU A 181 -29.14 -63.98 -4.63
C LEU A 181 -30.65 -63.96 -4.90
N SER A 182 -31.27 -65.12 -5.08
CA SER A 182 -32.72 -65.24 -5.31
C SER A 182 -33.58 -65.18 -4.03
N GLN A 183 -32.97 -65.26 -2.84
CA GLN A 183 -33.69 -65.54 -1.59
C GLN A 183 -33.64 -64.42 -0.55
N PHE A 184 -32.72 -63.45 -0.63
CA PHE A 184 -32.59 -62.43 0.42
C PHE A 184 -32.16 -61.06 -0.12
N GLY A 185 -32.80 -59.99 0.37
CA GLY A 185 -32.49 -58.61 0.03
C GLY A 185 -33.63 -57.87 -0.68
N THR A 186 -33.33 -56.68 -1.17
CA THR A 186 -34.32 -55.80 -1.82
C THR A 186 -33.75 -55.29 -3.14
N ALA A 187 -34.52 -55.44 -4.22
CA ALA A 187 -34.27 -54.77 -5.49
C ALA A 187 -35.32 -53.66 -5.68
N ARG A 188 -34.87 -52.45 -6.01
CA ARG A 188 -35.74 -51.31 -6.29
C ARG A 188 -35.47 -50.77 -7.68
N VAL A 189 -36.51 -50.68 -8.49
CA VAL A 189 -36.51 -49.87 -9.72
C VAL A 189 -37.20 -48.56 -9.40
N GLN A 190 -36.60 -47.45 -9.78
CA GLN A 190 -37.13 -46.10 -9.57
C GLN A 190 -37.17 -45.34 -10.88
N LEU A 191 -38.31 -44.72 -11.17
CA LEU A 191 -38.51 -43.81 -12.30
C LEU A 191 -38.98 -42.46 -11.76
N ASN A 192 -38.26 -41.39 -12.11
CA ASN A 192 -38.58 -40.03 -11.66
C ASN A 192 -38.99 -39.18 -12.87
N VAL A 193 -40.05 -38.40 -12.69
CA VAL A 193 -40.64 -37.52 -13.70
C VAL A 193 -40.67 -36.10 -13.14
N ASN A 194 -40.27 -35.12 -13.93
CA ASN A 194 -40.27 -33.70 -13.56
C ASN A 194 -41.62 -33.03 -13.83
N ASP A 195 -41.71 -31.73 -13.52
CA ASP A 195 -42.93 -30.92 -13.67
C ASP A 195 -43.46 -30.81 -15.11
N ASP A 196 -42.59 -31.07 -16.11
CA ASP A 196 -42.95 -31.09 -17.52
C ASP A 196 -43.38 -32.48 -18.01
N PHE A 197 -43.58 -33.44 -17.10
CA PHE A 197 -43.91 -34.84 -17.39
C PHE A 197 -42.86 -35.59 -18.24
N HIS A 198 -41.61 -35.12 -18.24
CA HIS A 198 -40.49 -35.81 -18.87
C HIS A 198 -39.74 -36.70 -17.86
N LEU A 199 -39.28 -37.87 -18.34
CA LEU A 199 -38.44 -38.77 -17.55
C LEU A 199 -37.11 -38.08 -17.22
N ASP A 200 -36.92 -37.72 -15.96
CA ASP A 200 -35.74 -37.01 -15.43
C ASP A 200 -34.64 -37.99 -14.96
N GLY A 201 -35.04 -39.21 -14.60
CA GLY A 201 -34.06 -40.24 -14.30
C GLY A 201 -34.65 -41.60 -13.99
N SER A 202 -33.80 -42.61 -14.15
CA SER A 202 -34.10 -44.01 -13.86
C SER A 202 -32.99 -44.61 -13.00
N ALA A 203 -33.34 -45.42 -12.01
CA ALA A 203 -32.38 -46.11 -11.16
C ALA A 203 -32.79 -47.57 -10.91
N LEU A 204 -31.77 -48.42 -10.73
CA LEU A 204 -31.87 -49.76 -10.20
C LEU A 204 -30.90 -49.87 -9.03
N ASP A 205 -31.42 -50.23 -7.86
CA ASP A 205 -30.65 -50.43 -6.64
C ASP A 205 -30.95 -51.81 -6.07
N VAL A 206 -29.93 -52.52 -5.59
CA VAL A 206 -30.03 -53.84 -4.98
C VAL A 206 -29.26 -53.87 -3.67
N LEU A 207 -29.92 -54.22 -2.58
CA LEU A 207 -29.30 -54.51 -1.29
C LEU A 207 -29.26 -56.02 -1.07
N VAL A 208 -28.08 -56.51 -0.71
CA VAL A 208 -27.82 -57.94 -0.48
C VAL A 208 -27.26 -58.13 0.94
N PRO A 209 -27.95 -58.89 1.83
CA PRO A 209 -27.44 -59.21 3.15
C PRO A 209 -26.30 -60.23 3.07
N LEU A 210 -25.10 -59.85 3.51
CA LEU A 210 -23.93 -60.72 3.59
C LEU A 210 -23.93 -61.57 4.87
N TYR A 211 -24.39 -60.97 5.97
CA TYR A 211 -24.61 -61.63 7.27
C TYR A 211 -25.91 -61.11 7.86
N ASP A 212 -26.73 -61.99 8.44
CA ASP A 212 -28.07 -61.63 8.89
C ASP A 212 -28.54 -62.50 10.08
N ASN A 213 -28.72 -61.88 11.24
CA ASN A 213 -29.29 -62.50 12.45
C ASN A 213 -30.37 -61.60 13.08
N GLN A 214 -30.95 -61.98 14.22
CA GLN A 214 -32.00 -61.16 14.85
C GLN A 214 -31.52 -59.78 15.36
N SER A 215 -30.26 -59.66 15.78
CA SER A 215 -29.70 -58.45 16.39
C SER A 215 -28.84 -57.59 15.44
N SER A 216 -28.44 -58.09 14.27
CA SER A 216 -27.64 -57.34 13.30
C SER A 216 -27.69 -57.90 11.88
N ILE A 217 -27.40 -57.01 10.92
CA ILE A 217 -27.22 -57.31 9.50
C ILE A 217 -25.99 -56.58 8.98
N LEU A 218 -25.14 -57.29 8.24
CA LEU A 218 -24.11 -56.73 7.37
C LEU A 218 -24.61 -56.86 5.94
N PHE A 219 -24.59 -55.78 5.16
CA PHE A 219 -25.09 -55.78 3.79
C PHE A 219 -24.13 -55.08 2.83
N THR A 220 -24.28 -55.39 1.55
CA THR A 220 -23.76 -54.58 0.45
C THR A 220 -24.91 -54.04 -0.38
N GLN A 221 -24.76 -52.84 -0.94
CA GLN A 221 -25.73 -52.23 -1.82
C GLN A 221 -25.05 -51.80 -3.13
N LEU A 222 -25.66 -52.18 -4.25
CA LEU A 222 -25.20 -51.85 -5.59
C LEU A 222 -26.29 -51.03 -6.29
N GLY A 223 -25.89 -49.97 -6.98
CA GLY A 223 -26.80 -49.08 -7.68
C GLY A 223 -26.27 -48.70 -9.05
N ALA A 224 -27.17 -48.62 -10.03
CA ALA A 224 -26.91 -48.05 -11.34
C ALA A 224 -28.05 -47.11 -11.69
N ARG A 225 -27.73 -45.90 -12.15
CA ARG A 225 -28.73 -44.89 -12.50
C ARG A 225 -28.31 -44.03 -13.68
N ASN A 226 -29.30 -43.56 -14.41
CA ASN A 226 -29.16 -42.52 -15.42
C ASN A 226 -29.97 -41.30 -14.99
N LYS A 227 -29.29 -40.15 -14.88
CA LYS A 227 -29.89 -38.84 -14.62
C LYS A 227 -29.06 -37.77 -15.33
N ASP A 228 -29.71 -36.77 -15.93
CA ASP A 228 -29.04 -35.67 -16.65
C ASP A 228 -28.05 -36.16 -17.73
N SER A 229 -28.38 -37.25 -18.43
CA SER A 229 -27.50 -37.93 -19.39
C SER A 229 -26.15 -38.37 -18.79
N ARG A 230 -26.11 -38.65 -17.48
CA ARG A 230 -24.95 -39.20 -16.75
C ARG A 230 -25.30 -40.57 -16.19
N ASN A 231 -24.43 -41.55 -16.45
CA ASN A 231 -24.52 -42.86 -15.84
C ASN A 231 -23.70 -42.87 -14.55
N THR A 232 -24.35 -43.15 -13.42
CA THR A 232 -23.69 -43.24 -12.11
C THR A 232 -23.82 -44.65 -11.56
N LEU A 233 -22.70 -45.17 -11.08
CA LEU A 233 -22.63 -46.43 -10.34
C LEU A 233 -22.39 -46.14 -8.86
N ASN A 234 -23.12 -46.82 -7.99
CA ASN A 234 -23.00 -46.71 -6.55
C ASN A 234 -22.64 -48.09 -5.99
N ILE A 235 -21.60 -48.18 -5.17
CA ILE A 235 -21.20 -49.41 -4.48
C ILE A 235 -21.03 -49.07 -3.02
N GLY A 236 -21.78 -49.74 -2.15
CA GLY A 236 -21.72 -49.50 -0.72
C GLY A 236 -21.77 -50.75 0.12
N ALA A 237 -21.41 -50.58 1.38
CA ALA A 237 -21.56 -51.57 2.43
C ALA A 237 -22.03 -50.89 3.71
N GLY A 238 -22.76 -51.62 4.54
CA GLY A 238 -23.24 -51.10 5.81
C GLY A 238 -23.57 -52.19 6.81
N VAL A 239 -23.70 -51.76 8.05
CA VAL A 239 -24.12 -52.59 9.18
C VAL A 239 -25.34 -51.94 9.83
N ARG A 240 -26.29 -52.75 10.29
CA ARG A 240 -27.41 -52.33 11.14
C ARG A 240 -27.46 -53.22 12.37
N ALA A 241 -27.70 -52.63 13.53
CA ALA A 241 -27.84 -53.30 14.81
C ALA A 241 -29.21 -52.98 15.42
N PHE A 242 -29.92 -54.00 15.89
CA PHE A 242 -31.26 -53.92 16.46
C PHE A 242 -31.16 -54.02 17.98
N LEU A 243 -31.57 -52.96 18.68
CA LEU A 243 -31.47 -52.79 20.13
C LEU A 243 -32.82 -52.33 20.67
N GLY A 244 -33.59 -53.27 21.24
CA GLY A 244 -34.98 -53.01 21.63
C GLY A 244 -35.82 -52.59 20.44
N ASP A 245 -36.58 -51.50 20.58
CA ASP A 245 -37.48 -50.96 19.56
C ASP A 245 -36.78 -50.03 18.56
N TRP A 246 -35.46 -50.10 18.45
CA TRP A 246 -34.65 -49.25 17.55
C TRP A 246 -33.62 -50.05 16.75
N MET A 247 -33.34 -49.55 15.54
CA MET A 247 -32.24 -49.97 14.70
C MET A 247 -31.26 -48.81 14.51
N TYR A 248 -29.97 -49.08 14.72
CA TYR A 248 -28.89 -48.15 14.43
C TYR A 248 -28.00 -48.70 13.34
N GLY A 249 -27.74 -47.89 12.31
CA GLY A 249 -26.96 -48.30 11.14
C GLY A 249 -25.85 -47.33 10.80
N MET A 250 -24.80 -47.88 10.17
CA MET A 250 -23.74 -47.11 9.55
C MET A 250 -23.43 -47.70 8.17
N ASN A 251 -23.19 -46.84 7.20
CA ASN A 251 -22.90 -47.26 5.84
C ASN A 251 -21.86 -46.35 5.17
N THR A 252 -21.20 -46.88 4.15
CA THR A 252 -20.23 -46.15 3.31
C THR A 252 -20.44 -46.52 1.85
N PHE A 253 -20.36 -45.53 0.98
CA PHE A 253 -20.58 -45.67 -0.46
C PHE A 253 -19.44 -45.04 -1.26
N PHE A 254 -19.08 -45.70 -2.35
CA PHE A 254 -18.31 -45.13 -3.45
C PHE A 254 -19.26 -44.89 -4.62
N ASP A 255 -19.37 -43.62 -5.02
CA ASP A 255 -20.16 -43.19 -6.17
C ASP A 255 -19.22 -42.83 -7.33
N ASN A 256 -19.50 -43.35 -8.51
CA ASN A 256 -18.71 -43.14 -9.72
C ASN A 256 -19.63 -42.74 -10.88
N ASP A 257 -19.63 -41.46 -11.22
CA ASP A 257 -20.18 -40.96 -12.48
C ASP A 257 -19.19 -41.32 -13.59
N VAL A 258 -19.51 -42.39 -14.32
CA VAL A 258 -18.64 -42.91 -15.40
C VAL A 258 -18.63 -42.00 -16.62
N THR A 259 -19.67 -41.16 -16.78
CA THR A 259 -19.82 -40.28 -17.94
C THR A 259 -18.99 -39.01 -17.76
N GLY A 260 -19.12 -38.35 -16.61
CA GLY A 260 -18.34 -37.16 -16.27
C GLY A 260 -16.98 -37.43 -15.65
N LYS A 261 -16.70 -38.67 -15.22
CA LYS A 261 -15.50 -39.09 -14.50
C LYS A 261 -15.37 -38.48 -13.09
N ASN A 262 -16.51 -38.17 -12.47
CA ASN A 262 -16.58 -37.66 -11.09
C ASN A 262 -16.72 -38.81 -10.09
N ARG A 263 -15.90 -38.79 -9.02
CA ARG A 263 -15.93 -39.81 -7.96
C ARG A 263 -16.17 -39.17 -6.60
N ARG A 264 -16.99 -39.83 -5.78
CA ARG A 264 -17.41 -39.35 -4.46
C ARG A 264 -17.44 -40.49 -3.46
N VAL A 265 -17.13 -40.19 -2.21
CA VAL A 265 -17.34 -41.09 -1.07
C VAL A 265 -18.47 -40.53 -0.21
N GLY A 266 -19.42 -41.39 0.16
CA GLY A 266 -20.49 -41.06 1.09
C GLY A 266 -20.36 -41.86 2.38
N VAL A 267 -20.67 -41.24 3.50
CA VAL A 267 -20.80 -41.91 4.82
C VAL A 267 -22.17 -41.58 5.39
N GLY A 268 -22.90 -42.61 5.82
CA GLY A 268 -24.27 -42.48 6.32
C GLY A 268 -24.44 -43.10 7.70
N ALA A 269 -25.34 -42.52 8.48
CA ALA A 269 -25.83 -43.06 9.74
C ALA A 269 -27.36 -43.19 9.68
N GLU A 270 -27.90 -44.24 10.30
CA GLU A 270 -29.31 -44.59 10.32
C GLU A 270 -29.78 -44.77 11.77
N ALA A 271 -30.97 -44.27 12.08
CA ALA A 271 -31.68 -44.50 13.35
C ALA A 271 -33.16 -44.71 13.05
N TRP A 272 -33.61 -45.96 13.00
CA TRP A 272 -34.97 -46.32 12.59
C TRP A 272 -35.73 -46.98 13.74
N THR A 273 -37.04 -46.85 13.72
CA THR A 273 -37.99 -47.54 14.60
C THR A 273 -39.23 -47.88 13.77
N ASP A 274 -40.23 -48.53 14.38
CA ASP A 274 -41.48 -48.82 13.71
C ASP A 274 -42.10 -47.52 13.15
N TYR A 275 -42.41 -47.53 11.85
CA TYR A 275 -43.01 -46.41 11.12
C TYR A 275 -42.16 -45.13 11.00
N LEU A 276 -40.91 -45.11 11.45
CA LEU A 276 -40.04 -43.93 11.37
C LEU A 276 -38.60 -44.29 11.00
N LYS A 277 -38.07 -43.63 9.97
CA LYS A 277 -36.68 -43.73 9.54
C LYS A 277 -36.01 -42.38 9.58
N LEU A 278 -34.93 -42.28 10.35
CA LEU A 278 -34.04 -41.12 10.34
C LEU A 278 -32.70 -41.51 9.72
N SER A 279 -32.18 -40.66 8.84
CA SER A 279 -30.88 -40.87 8.19
C SER A 279 -30.12 -39.56 8.07
N ALA A 280 -28.81 -39.63 8.25
CA ALA A 280 -27.90 -38.50 8.05
C ALA A 280 -26.73 -38.95 7.19
N ASN A 281 -26.44 -38.21 6.11
CA ASN A 281 -25.43 -38.57 5.13
C ASN A 281 -24.46 -37.42 4.90
N SER A 282 -23.17 -37.72 4.76
CA SER A 282 -22.14 -36.77 4.35
C SER A 282 -21.47 -37.25 3.07
N TYR A 283 -21.15 -36.31 2.19
CA TYR A 283 -20.63 -36.55 0.85
C TYR A 283 -19.33 -35.80 0.60
N PHE A 284 -18.32 -36.52 0.13
CA PHE A 284 -16.96 -36.03 -0.08
C PHE A 284 -16.49 -36.34 -1.50
N GLY A 285 -16.28 -35.31 -2.31
CA GLY A 285 -15.66 -35.44 -3.62
C GLY A 285 -14.21 -35.88 -3.52
N THR A 286 -13.84 -36.87 -4.33
CA THR A 286 -12.45 -37.40 -4.40
C THR A 286 -11.77 -37.09 -5.72
N THR A 287 -12.50 -36.59 -6.72
CA THR A 287 -11.95 -36.12 -7.99
C THR A 287 -11.78 -34.60 -7.92
N ASP A 288 -10.60 -34.12 -8.30
CA ASP A 288 -10.30 -32.69 -8.41
C ASP A 288 -10.93 -32.09 -9.68
N TRP A 289 -10.86 -30.75 -9.78
CA TRP A 289 -11.31 -30.01 -10.95
C TRP A 289 -10.74 -30.58 -12.25
N HIS A 290 -11.64 -30.90 -13.18
CA HIS A 290 -11.28 -31.28 -14.55
C HIS A 290 -12.27 -30.65 -15.53
N GLN A 291 -11.94 -30.67 -16.82
CA GLN A 291 -12.82 -30.16 -17.87
C GLN A 291 -14.24 -30.71 -17.72
N SER A 292 -15.21 -29.81 -17.68
CA SER A 292 -16.63 -30.15 -17.68
C SER A 292 -17.06 -30.64 -19.06
N ARG A 293 -17.95 -31.64 -19.06
CA ARG A 293 -18.64 -32.07 -20.28
C ARG A 293 -19.91 -31.27 -20.57
N ASP A 294 -20.47 -30.64 -19.54
CA ASP A 294 -21.75 -29.92 -19.64
C ASP A 294 -21.56 -28.50 -20.18
N PHE A 295 -20.44 -27.86 -19.86
CA PHE A 295 -20.14 -26.50 -20.28
C PHE A 295 -18.72 -26.40 -20.86
N ALA A 296 -18.61 -25.85 -22.06
CA ALA A 296 -17.33 -25.42 -22.61
C ALA A 296 -16.71 -24.37 -21.68
N ASP A 297 -15.39 -24.39 -21.53
CA ASP A 297 -14.63 -23.42 -20.72
C ASP A 297 -14.91 -23.43 -19.20
N TYR A 298 -15.53 -24.50 -18.71
CA TYR A 298 -15.69 -24.75 -17.28
C TYR A 298 -14.98 -26.03 -16.87
N ASN A 299 -14.52 -26.04 -15.63
CA ASN A 299 -14.20 -27.27 -14.91
C ASN A 299 -15.41 -27.71 -14.07
N GLU A 300 -15.50 -29.01 -13.80
CA GLU A 300 -16.45 -29.60 -12.85
C GLU A 300 -15.73 -30.49 -11.84
N ARG A 301 -16.37 -30.71 -10.68
CA ARG A 301 -16.01 -31.72 -9.69
C ARG A 301 -17.21 -32.04 -8.79
N PRO A 302 -17.20 -33.12 -7.99
CA PRO A 302 -18.22 -33.33 -6.96
C PRO A 302 -18.23 -32.21 -5.90
N ALA A 303 -19.41 -31.70 -5.57
CA ALA A 303 -19.62 -30.79 -4.46
C ALA A 303 -19.66 -31.56 -3.14
N ASN A 304 -18.92 -31.07 -2.13
CA ASN A 304 -19.01 -31.60 -0.77
C ASN A 304 -20.31 -31.12 -0.12
N GLY A 305 -20.99 -32.00 0.61
CA GLY A 305 -22.26 -31.66 1.24
C GLY A 305 -22.74 -32.70 2.21
N TYR A 306 -23.91 -32.47 2.77
CA TYR A 306 -24.58 -33.40 3.66
C TYR A 306 -26.09 -33.27 3.53
N ASP A 307 -26.81 -34.32 3.94
CA ASP A 307 -28.25 -34.28 4.10
C ASP A 307 -28.71 -34.97 5.38
N VAL A 308 -29.90 -34.58 5.83
CA VAL A 308 -30.66 -35.22 6.90
C VAL A 308 -32.05 -35.53 6.36
N ARG A 309 -32.52 -36.74 6.61
CA ARG A 309 -33.76 -37.29 6.05
C ARG A 309 -34.59 -37.90 7.15
N ALA A 310 -35.89 -37.66 7.09
CA ALA A 310 -36.90 -38.31 7.90
C ALA A 310 -38.00 -38.85 6.99
N GLU A 311 -38.32 -40.13 7.13
CA GLU A 311 -39.45 -40.77 6.48
C GLU A 311 -40.33 -41.39 7.55
N ALA A 312 -41.61 -41.05 7.57
CA ALA A 312 -42.56 -41.50 8.57
C ALA A 312 -43.84 -42.01 7.92
N TYR A 313 -44.46 -43.04 8.49
CA TYR A 313 -45.69 -43.65 8.00
C TYR A 313 -46.77 -43.58 9.08
N LEU A 314 -48.03 -43.41 8.70
CA LEU A 314 -49.12 -43.38 9.69
C LEU A 314 -49.40 -44.79 10.23
N PRO A 315 -49.29 -45.07 11.54
CA PRO A 315 -49.57 -46.41 12.06
C PRO A 315 -51.01 -46.87 11.80
N ALA A 316 -51.98 -45.94 11.83
CA ALA A 316 -53.37 -46.21 11.51
C ALA A 316 -53.65 -46.38 10.00
N TYR A 317 -52.72 -45.94 9.14
CA TYR A 317 -52.85 -46.02 7.69
C TYR A 317 -51.45 -46.15 7.03
N PRO A 318 -50.80 -47.33 7.15
CA PRO A 318 -49.38 -47.52 6.83
C PRO A 318 -49.03 -47.40 5.35
N GLN A 319 -50.04 -47.35 4.48
CA GLN A 319 -49.91 -47.07 3.07
C GLN A 319 -49.51 -45.61 2.80
N LEU A 320 -49.81 -44.67 3.71
CA LEU A 320 -49.49 -43.26 3.56
C LEU A 320 -48.24 -42.89 4.39
N GLY A 321 -47.25 -42.32 3.72
CA GLY A 321 -46.03 -41.82 4.32
C GLY A 321 -45.74 -40.37 3.97
N GLY A 322 -45.00 -39.72 4.86
CA GLY A 322 -44.45 -38.39 4.71
C GLY A 322 -42.93 -38.43 4.73
N LYS A 323 -42.32 -37.54 3.96
CA LYS A 323 -40.88 -37.42 3.81
C LYS A 323 -40.46 -35.97 4.02
N LEU A 324 -39.44 -35.76 4.83
CA LEU A 324 -38.81 -34.47 5.05
C LEU A 324 -37.31 -34.62 4.88
N MET A 325 -36.70 -33.73 4.09
CA MET A 325 -35.26 -33.71 3.89
C MET A 325 -34.72 -32.29 3.98
N TYR A 326 -33.50 -32.18 4.50
CA TYR A 326 -32.69 -30.98 4.38
C TYR A 326 -31.35 -31.37 3.78
N GLU A 327 -30.90 -30.66 2.74
CA GLU A 327 -29.61 -30.87 2.09
C GLU A 327 -28.84 -29.56 1.94
N LYS A 328 -27.51 -29.62 2.10
CA LYS A 328 -26.63 -28.46 1.93
C LYS A 328 -25.31 -28.88 1.29
N TYR A 329 -24.87 -28.09 0.32
CA TYR A 329 -23.62 -28.31 -0.41
C TYR A 329 -22.74 -27.06 -0.37
N ARG A 330 -21.43 -27.26 -0.54
CA ARG A 330 -20.40 -26.21 -0.52
C ARG A 330 -19.73 -26.09 -1.89
N GLY A 331 -19.61 -24.87 -2.38
CA GLY A 331 -19.00 -24.52 -3.66
C GLY A 331 -19.45 -23.13 -4.13
N ASP A 332 -18.82 -22.62 -5.18
CA ASP A 332 -19.12 -21.30 -5.73
C ASP A 332 -20.22 -21.38 -6.81
N GLU A 333 -20.23 -22.44 -7.63
CA GLU A 333 -21.28 -22.68 -8.64
C GLU A 333 -21.81 -24.13 -8.54
N VAL A 334 -22.54 -24.42 -7.46
CA VAL A 334 -23.08 -25.77 -7.20
C VAL A 334 -24.43 -25.96 -7.88
N ALA A 335 -24.60 -27.06 -8.60
CA ALA A 335 -25.80 -27.42 -9.35
C ALA A 335 -26.80 -28.26 -8.52
N LEU A 336 -27.36 -27.68 -7.45
CA LEU A 336 -28.35 -28.39 -6.60
C LEU A 336 -29.73 -28.53 -7.27
N PHE A 337 -30.15 -27.49 -7.99
CA PHE A 337 -31.43 -27.39 -8.74
C PHE A 337 -31.20 -27.55 -10.26
N GLY A 338 -30.25 -28.41 -10.64
CA GLY A 338 -29.84 -28.60 -12.02
C GLY A 338 -28.70 -27.67 -12.48
N LYS A 339 -28.07 -28.05 -13.58
CA LYS A 339 -26.83 -27.42 -14.08
C LYS A 339 -26.99 -25.98 -14.56
N ASP A 340 -28.20 -25.55 -14.90
CA ASP A 340 -28.49 -24.19 -15.35
C ASP A 340 -28.85 -23.24 -14.19
N ASN A 341 -29.05 -23.79 -12.99
CA ASN A 341 -29.41 -23.06 -11.78
C ASN A 341 -28.30 -23.14 -10.73
N ARG A 342 -27.04 -22.87 -11.13
CA ARG A 342 -25.89 -22.98 -10.22
C ARG A 342 -25.87 -21.88 -9.17
N GLN A 343 -25.50 -22.24 -7.94
CA GLN A 343 -25.58 -21.34 -6.80
C GLN A 343 -24.37 -21.49 -5.87
N LYS A 344 -24.01 -20.39 -5.19
CA LYS A 344 -23.00 -20.39 -4.14
C LYS A 344 -23.56 -20.95 -2.84
N ASN A 345 -22.95 -22.03 -2.36
CA ASN A 345 -23.31 -22.76 -1.13
C ASN A 345 -24.83 -22.98 -0.97
N PRO A 346 -25.49 -23.71 -1.89
CA PRO A 346 -26.93 -23.89 -1.87
C PRO A 346 -27.36 -24.85 -0.76
N HIS A 347 -28.63 -24.70 -0.38
CA HIS A 347 -29.35 -25.61 0.49
C HIS A 347 -30.77 -25.78 -0.05
N ALA A 348 -31.39 -26.90 0.30
CA ALA A 348 -32.78 -27.19 -0.04
C ALA A 348 -33.48 -27.92 1.10
N VAL A 349 -34.78 -27.69 1.21
CA VAL A 349 -35.72 -28.44 2.04
C VAL A 349 -36.68 -29.15 1.09
N THR A 350 -36.83 -30.46 1.24
CA THR A 350 -37.80 -31.26 0.48
C THR A 350 -38.88 -31.76 1.41
N ALA A 351 -40.13 -31.53 1.04
CA ALA A 351 -41.30 -32.14 1.66
C ALA A 351 -41.98 -33.04 0.63
N GLY A 352 -42.28 -34.28 1.02
CA GLY A 352 -42.88 -35.26 0.13
C GLY A 352 -43.97 -36.07 0.81
N VAL A 353 -44.89 -36.58 0.01
CA VAL A 353 -45.92 -37.53 0.42
C VAL A 353 -45.80 -38.74 -0.49
N ASN A 354 -45.87 -39.94 0.10
CA ASN A 354 -45.86 -41.18 -0.65
C ASN A 354 -47.02 -42.09 -0.27
N TYR A 355 -47.51 -42.84 -1.25
CA TYR A 355 -48.59 -43.81 -1.12
C TYR A 355 -48.14 -45.17 -1.65
N THR A 356 -48.23 -46.19 -0.79
CA THR A 356 -47.82 -47.57 -1.05
C THR A 356 -49.03 -48.48 -0.90
N PRO A 357 -49.86 -48.66 -1.94
CA PRO A 357 -51.06 -49.49 -1.86
C PRO A 357 -50.74 -50.97 -1.59
N ILE A 358 -49.59 -51.43 -2.10
CA ILE A 358 -49.06 -52.78 -1.96
C ILE A 358 -47.54 -52.67 -1.78
N SER A 359 -46.90 -53.64 -1.11
CA SER A 359 -45.46 -53.60 -0.82
C SER A 359 -44.59 -53.50 -2.09
N LEU A 360 -45.07 -53.99 -3.24
CA LEU A 360 -44.39 -53.88 -4.53
C LEU A 360 -44.32 -52.46 -5.09
N LEU A 361 -45.28 -51.58 -4.79
CA LEU A 361 -45.48 -50.34 -5.53
C LEU A 361 -45.61 -49.15 -4.60
N THR A 362 -44.77 -48.14 -4.81
CA THR A 362 -44.86 -46.85 -4.13
C THR A 362 -44.92 -45.72 -5.15
N VAL A 363 -45.88 -44.82 -4.98
CA VAL A 363 -45.99 -43.57 -5.74
C VAL A 363 -45.72 -42.41 -4.79
N GLY A 364 -44.85 -41.48 -5.16
CA GLY A 364 -44.50 -40.32 -4.37
C GLY A 364 -44.62 -39.02 -5.15
N ALA A 365 -44.95 -37.95 -4.44
CA ALA A 365 -44.83 -36.58 -4.92
C ALA A 365 -43.95 -35.81 -3.94
N GLU A 366 -42.95 -35.11 -4.46
CA GLU A 366 -41.99 -34.34 -3.67
C GLU A 366 -41.96 -32.90 -4.17
N HIS A 367 -41.95 -31.94 -3.25
CA HIS A 367 -41.68 -30.53 -3.52
C HIS A 367 -40.43 -30.11 -2.78
N ARG A 368 -39.48 -29.52 -3.49
CA ARG A 368 -38.21 -29.08 -2.95
C ARG A 368 -38.05 -27.58 -3.18
N ALA A 369 -37.70 -26.87 -2.11
CA ALA A 369 -37.50 -25.42 -2.12
C ALA A 369 -36.14 -25.07 -1.50
N GLY A 370 -35.46 -24.07 -2.05
CA GLY A 370 -34.12 -23.69 -1.63
C GLY A 370 -33.81 -22.22 -1.81
N LYS A 371 -32.51 -21.92 -1.72
CA LYS A 371 -31.98 -20.55 -1.79
C LYS A 371 -32.44 -19.82 -3.07
N GLY A 372 -32.72 -18.52 -2.96
CA GLY A 372 -33.00 -17.66 -4.11
C GLY A 372 -34.31 -17.99 -4.84
N SER A 373 -35.33 -18.42 -4.09
CA SER A 373 -36.65 -18.82 -4.61
C SER A 373 -36.60 -19.93 -5.67
N LYS A 374 -35.55 -20.77 -5.64
CA LYS A 374 -35.47 -21.96 -6.47
C LYS A 374 -36.32 -23.06 -5.87
N ASN A 375 -37.16 -23.67 -6.70
CA ASN A 375 -37.97 -24.81 -6.33
C ASN A 375 -38.13 -25.75 -7.53
N ASP A 376 -38.42 -27.01 -7.25
CA ASP A 376 -38.86 -28.00 -8.21
C ASP A 376 -39.84 -28.97 -7.55
N SER A 377 -40.73 -29.53 -8.36
CA SER A 377 -41.60 -30.63 -7.96
C SER A 377 -41.25 -31.87 -8.79
N SER A 378 -41.51 -33.05 -8.22
CA SER A 378 -41.25 -34.31 -8.92
C SER A 378 -42.22 -35.41 -8.51
N LEU A 379 -42.54 -36.26 -9.48
CA LEU A 379 -43.29 -37.50 -9.27
C LEU A 379 -42.32 -38.68 -9.31
N ASN A 380 -42.44 -39.58 -8.34
CA ASN A 380 -41.58 -40.74 -8.17
C ASN A 380 -42.41 -42.03 -8.21
N LEU A 381 -42.06 -42.94 -9.11
CA LEU A 381 -42.60 -44.29 -9.17
C LEU A 381 -41.53 -45.30 -8.75
N GLN A 382 -41.81 -46.08 -7.71
CA GLN A 382 -40.90 -47.11 -7.19
C GLN A 382 -41.54 -48.48 -7.27
N VAL A 383 -40.79 -49.44 -7.80
CA VAL A 383 -41.12 -50.87 -7.78
C VAL A 383 -40.13 -51.56 -6.84
N ASN A 384 -40.63 -52.05 -5.71
CA ASN A 384 -39.85 -52.67 -4.64
C ASN A 384 -40.06 -54.18 -4.63
N TYR A 385 -39.06 -54.95 -5.03
CA TYR A 385 -39.10 -56.41 -5.02
C TYR A 385 -38.24 -56.96 -3.88
N ARG A 386 -38.86 -57.61 -2.90
CA ARG A 386 -38.14 -58.31 -1.83
C ARG A 386 -37.85 -59.73 -2.27
N LEU A 387 -36.57 -60.06 -2.31
CA LEU A 387 -36.07 -61.36 -2.74
C LEU A 387 -36.43 -62.41 -1.68
N GLY A 388 -36.84 -63.60 -2.12
CA GLY A 388 -37.27 -64.70 -1.26
C GLY A 388 -38.71 -64.66 -0.75
N GLU A 389 -39.39 -63.52 -0.85
CA GLU A 389 -40.83 -63.43 -0.55
C GLU A 389 -41.69 -63.95 -1.73
N SER A 390 -42.88 -64.45 -1.42
CA SER A 390 -43.84 -64.91 -2.44
C SER A 390 -44.35 -63.74 -3.29
N TRP A 391 -44.77 -63.99 -4.53
CA TRP A 391 -45.44 -62.95 -5.32
C TRP A 391 -46.70 -62.41 -4.63
N GLN A 392 -47.46 -63.27 -3.94
CA GLN A 392 -48.68 -62.87 -3.26
C GLN A 392 -48.43 -61.84 -2.15
N SER A 393 -47.34 -61.97 -1.38
CA SER A 393 -46.99 -61.01 -0.33
C SER A 393 -46.56 -59.64 -0.88
N HIS A 394 -46.12 -59.57 -2.14
CA HIS A 394 -45.78 -58.32 -2.84
C HIS A 394 -47.01 -57.51 -3.26
N ILE A 395 -48.12 -58.19 -3.52
CA ILE A 395 -49.36 -57.58 -4.02
C ILE A 395 -50.47 -57.55 -2.97
N ASP A 396 -50.19 -57.99 -1.74
CA ASP A 396 -51.14 -57.95 -0.62
C ASP A 396 -51.08 -56.60 0.11
N PRO A 397 -52.17 -55.80 0.10
CA PRO A 397 -52.22 -54.51 0.81
C PRO A 397 -52.03 -54.64 2.32
N SER A 398 -52.36 -55.79 2.92
CA SER A 398 -52.21 -56.02 4.37
C SER A 398 -50.74 -56.17 4.78
N GLY A 399 -49.87 -56.61 3.86
CA GLY A 399 -48.43 -56.74 4.06
C GLY A 399 -47.69 -55.40 4.20
N VAL A 400 -48.33 -54.28 3.82
CA VAL A 400 -47.72 -52.95 3.93
C VAL A 400 -47.46 -52.57 5.39
N ALA A 401 -48.36 -52.90 6.32
CA ALA A 401 -48.16 -52.63 7.74
C ALA A 401 -46.88 -53.32 8.26
N ALA A 402 -46.72 -54.61 7.96
CA ALA A 402 -45.55 -55.39 8.33
C ALA A 402 -44.26 -54.80 7.75
N SER A 403 -44.31 -54.28 6.51
CA SER A 403 -43.17 -53.65 5.84
C SER A 403 -42.64 -52.39 6.54
N ARG A 404 -43.47 -51.72 7.36
CA ARG A 404 -43.10 -50.48 8.09
C ARG A 404 -42.55 -50.74 9.48
N THR A 405 -42.61 -51.97 9.97
CA THR A 405 -41.97 -52.36 11.23
C THR A 405 -40.46 -52.47 11.06
N LEU A 406 -39.71 -52.47 12.16
CA LEU A 406 -38.27 -52.74 12.15
C LEU A 406 -37.91 -54.08 11.52
N ALA A 407 -38.68 -55.12 11.83
CA ALA A 407 -38.49 -56.44 11.27
C ALA A 407 -38.69 -56.43 9.74
N GLY A 408 -39.70 -55.71 9.25
CA GLY A 408 -40.00 -55.60 7.83
C GLY A 408 -39.10 -54.64 7.06
N SER A 409 -38.56 -53.60 7.70
CA SER A 409 -37.74 -52.58 7.05
C SER A 409 -36.24 -52.86 7.11
N ARG A 410 -35.80 -53.92 7.80
CA ARG A 410 -34.38 -54.29 7.95
C ARG A 410 -33.60 -54.44 6.64
N TYR A 411 -34.28 -54.77 5.54
CA TYR A 411 -33.69 -54.94 4.20
C TYR A 411 -33.93 -53.75 3.27
N ASP A 412 -34.52 -52.66 3.76
CA ASP A 412 -34.75 -51.47 2.95
C ASP A 412 -33.42 -50.84 2.53
N LEU A 413 -33.38 -50.27 1.33
CA LEU A 413 -32.21 -49.57 0.82
C LEU A 413 -31.79 -48.42 1.74
N VAL A 414 -30.52 -48.05 1.70
CA VAL A 414 -30.01 -46.89 2.42
C VAL A 414 -30.64 -45.60 1.89
N GLU A 415 -31.21 -44.80 2.79
CA GLU A 415 -31.80 -43.51 2.47
C GLU A 415 -30.73 -42.42 2.33
N ARG A 416 -30.31 -42.17 1.08
CA ARG A 416 -29.26 -41.20 0.70
C ARG A 416 -29.48 -40.62 -0.69
N ASN A 417 -28.76 -39.54 -1.02
CA ASN A 417 -28.67 -39.02 -2.38
C ASN A 417 -27.59 -39.80 -3.14
N ASN A 418 -28.01 -40.74 -3.97
CA ASN A 418 -27.09 -41.52 -4.80
C ASN A 418 -26.58 -40.77 -6.06
N ASN A 419 -27.14 -39.60 -6.38
CA ASN A 419 -26.63 -38.74 -7.44
C ASN A 419 -25.49 -37.87 -6.93
N ILE A 420 -24.50 -37.61 -7.78
CA ILE A 420 -23.37 -36.73 -7.47
C ILE A 420 -23.76 -35.29 -7.83
N VAL A 421 -23.99 -34.45 -6.82
CA VAL A 421 -24.12 -33.00 -7.02
C VAL A 421 -22.76 -32.42 -7.41
N LEU A 422 -22.73 -31.60 -8.46
CA LEU A 422 -21.49 -31.05 -9.02
C LEU A 422 -21.31 -29.56 -8.66
N ASP A 423 -20.06 -29.16 -8.48
CA ASP A 423 -19.56 -27.79 -8.38
C ASP A 423 -18.86 -27.46 -9.70
N TYR A 424 -19.06 -26.25 -10.22
CA TYR A 424 -18.49 -25.79 -11.47
C TYR A 424 -17.53 -24.61 -11.24
N GLN A 425 -16.53 -24.47 -12.09
CA GLN A 425 -15.56 -23.37 -12.02
C GLN A 425 -15.26 -22.88 -13.43
N LYS A 426 -15.60 -21.61 -13.72
CA LYS A 426 -15.21 -20.97 -14.97
C LYS A 426 -13.68 -20.97 -15.09
N GLN A 427 -13.16 -21.41 -16.23
CA GLN A 427 -11.73 -21.37 -16.50
C GLN A 427 -11.26 -19.92 -16.68
N GLU A 428 -9.99 -19.67 -16.37
CA GLU A 428 -9.37 -18.40 -16.71
C GLU A 428 -9.02 -18.40 -18.21
N LEU A 429 -9.86 -17.74 -19.01
CA LEU A 429 -9.74 -17.71 -20.47
C LEU A 429 -8.90 -16.54 -20.98
N ILE A 430 -8.82 -15.47 -20.19
CA ILE A 430 -8.00 -14.29 -20.47
C ILE A 430 -7.40 -13.76 -19.17
N ARG A 431 -6.12 -13.42 -19.23
CA ARG A 431 -5.34 -12.84 -18.13
C ARG A 431 -4.66 -11.58 -18.63
N LEU A 432 -4.86 -10.49 -17.90
CA LEU A 432 -4.18 -9.20 -18.09
C LEU A 432 -3.15 -9.01 -16.97
N THR A 433 -1.96 -8.56 -17.33
CA THR A 433 -0.92 -8.16 -16.37
C THR A 433 -0.38 -6.80 -16.76
N LEU A 434 -0.32 -5.90 -15.78
CA LEU A 434 0.29 -4.57 -15.90
C LEU A 434 1.62 -4.56 -15.13
N PRO A 435 2.56 -3.66 -15.47
CA PRO A 435 3.71 -3.36 -14.63
C PRO A 435 3.27 -2.97 -13.22
N GLU A 436 4.07 -3.26 -12.19
CA GLU A 436 3.72 -2.90 -10.81
C GLU A 436 3.65 -1.38 -10.61
N GLN A 437 4.64 -0.67 -11.16
CA GLN A 437 4.67 0.78 -11.15
C GLN A 437 5.38 1.37 -12.37
N VAL A 438 5.05 2.63 -12.66
CA VAL A 438 5.81 3.50 -13.58
C VAL A 438 6.10 4.80 -12.86
N THR A 439 7.34 5.27 -13.01
CA THR A 439 7.84 6.51 -12.41
C THR A 439 8.29 7.46 -13.50
N GLY A 440 7.95 8.74 -13.37
CA GLY A 440 8.44 9.78 -14.27
C GLY A 440 8.21 11.18 -13.70
N GLU A 441 8.77 12.18 -14.37
CA GLU A 441 8.66 13.57 -13.96
C GLU A 441 7.27 14.15 -14.26
N SER A 442 6.86 15.16 -13.49
CA SER A 442 5.65 15.96 -13.73
C SER A 442 5.49 16.32 -15.21
N SER A 443 4.29 16.13 -15.77
CA SER A 443 3.94 16.43 -17.17
C SER A 443 4.71 15.66 -18.26
N SER A 444 5.65 14.78 -17.90
CA SER A 444 6.30 13.90 -18.88
C SER A 444 5.36 12.76 -19.32
N SER A 445 5.69 12.11 -20.44
CA SER A 445 4.93 10.97 -20.95
C SER A 445 5.63 9.65 -20.64
N ALA A 446 4.91 8.70 -20.06
CA ALA A 446 5.40 7.37 -19.76
C ALA A 446 4.62 6.30 -20.53
N THR A 447 5.30 5.27 -21.02
CA THR A 447 4.67 4.19 -21.81
C THR A 447 4.33 3.00 -20.91
N VAL A 448 3.07 2.56 -20.94
CA VAL A 448 2.60 1.37 -20.23
C VAL A 448 2.30 0.27 -21.26
N ASN A 449 2.99 -0.86 -21.11
CA ASN A 449 2.79 -2.05 -21.94
C ASN A 449 2.07 -3.13 -21.13
N ALA A 450 0.84 -3.45 -21.51
CA ALA A 450 0.06 -4.53 -20.95
C ALA A 450 0.47 -5.88 -21.54
N GLN A 451 0.53 -6.92 -20.71
CA GLN A 451 0.74 -8.30 -21.13
C GLN A 451 -0.59 -9.04 -21.06
N VAL A 452 -1.01 -9.66 -22.18
CA VAL A 452 -2.26 -10.40 -22.25
C VAL A 452 -2.02 -11.82 -22.74
N THR A 453 -2.50 -12.79 -21.97
CA THR A 453 -2.64 -14.19 -22.39
C THR A 453 -4.11 -14.49 -22.57
N SER A 454 -4.54 -14.92 -23.76
CA SER A 454 -5.94 -15.23 -24.06
C SER A 454 -6.06 -16.49 -24.91
N LYS A 455 -7.04 -17.35 -24.59
CA LYS A 455 -7.39 -18.54 -25.38
C LYS A 455 -8.02 -18.18 -26.73
N TYR A 456 -8.83 -17.12 -26.77
CA TYR A 456 -9.60 -16.71 -27.96
C TYR A 456 -9.06 -15.45 -28.66
N GLY A 457 -7.89 -14.99 -28.24
CA GLY A 457 -7.26 -13.77 -28.74
C GLY A 457 -7.85 -12.50 -28.13
N LEU A 458 -7.00 -11.49 -27.93
CA LEU A 458 -7.39 -10.18 -27.40
C LEU A 458 -8.27 -9.43 -28.43
N GLU A 459 -9.36 -8.83 -27.95
CA GLU A 459 -10.17 -7.88 -28.71
C GLU A 459 -9.82 -6.44 -28.31
N ARG A 460 -9.93 -6.11 -27.02
CA ARG A 460 -9.66 -4.76 -26.49
C ARG A 460 -9.23 -4.77 -25.02
N ILE A 461 -8.64 -3.67 -24.58
CA ILE A 461 -8.36 -3.38 -23.17
C ILE A 461 -9.13 -2.10 -22.81
N GLU A 462 -9.96 -2.19 -21.78
CA GLU A 462 -10.66 -1.04 -21.22
C GLU A 462 -9.85 -0.49 -20.05
N TRP A 463 -9.38 0.75 -20.19
CA TRP A 463 -8.56 1.45 -19.20
C TRP A 463 -9.44 2.37 -18.35
N ASP A 464 -9.30 2.24 -17.04
CA ASP A 464 -9.95 3.09 -16.05
C ASP A 464 -8.97 4.20 -15.63
N SER A 465 -9.03 5.32 -16.36
CA SER A 465 -8.15 6.48 -16.21
C SER A 465 -8.83 7.67 -15.52
N ALA A 466 -10.04 7.52 -15.00
CA ALA A 466 -10.82 8.65 -14.45
C ALA A 466 -10.07 9.39 -13.33
N ALA A 467 -9.45 8.65 -12.40
CA ALA A 467 -8.67 9.22 -11.31
C ALA A 467 -7.38 9.92 -11.78
N LEU A 468 -6.77 9.41 -12.85
CA LEU A 468 -5.58 10.00 -13.48
C LEU A 468 -5.94 11.32 -14.18
N MET A 469 -7.03 11.34 -14.94
CA MET A 469 -7.51 12.54 -15.64
C MET A 469 -7.96 13.63 -14.64
N ALA A 470 -8.65 13.25 -13.56
CA ALA A 470 -9.04 14.17 -12.50
C ALA A 470 -7.84 14.82 -11.79
N ALA A 471 -6.67 14.16 -11.81
CA ALA A 471 -5.43 14.71 -11.29
C ALA A 471 -4.69 15.63 -12.29
N GLY A 472 -5.18 15.78 -13.52
CA GLY A 472 -4.53 16.58 -14.57
C GLY A 472 -3.62 15.78 -15.50
N GLY A 473 -3.64 14.44 -15.43
CA GLY A 473 -2.96 13.58 -16.40
C GLY A 473 -3.79 13.33 -17.66
N ASN A 474 -3.18 12.66 -18.64
CA ASN A 474 -3.86 12.24 -19.88
C ASN A 474 -3.44 10.82 -20.27
N LEU A 475 -4.29 10.10 -21.00
CA LEU A 475 -4.00 8.76 -21.49
C LEU A 475 -4.38 8.64 -22.96
N VAL A 476 -3.41 8.27 -23.80
CA VAL A 476 -3.59 8.07 -25.24
C VAL A 476 -3.23 6.64 -25.60
N GLN A 477 -4.14 5.96 -26.29
CA GLN A 477 -3.89 4.60 -26.76
C GLN A 477 -2.95 4.60 -27.97
N VAL A 478 -1.85 3.85 -27.89
CA VAL A 478 -0.85 3.73 -28.96
C VAL A 478 -1.07 2.45 -29.76
N SER A 479 -1.41 1.37 -29.07
CA SER A 479 -1.74 0.06 -29.66
C SER A 479 -2.81 -0.63 -28.79
N PRO A 480 -3.36 -1.80 -29.18
CA PRO A 480 -4.29 -2.55 -28.32
C PRO A 480 -3.74 -2.90 -26.93
N GLN A 481 -2.42 -2.99 -26.77
CA GLN A 481 -1.74 -3.37 -25.52
C GLN A 481 -0.87 -2.25 -24.93
N THR A 482 -0.73 -1.12 -25.63
CA THR A 482 0.18 -0.04 -25.23
C THR A 482 -0.57 1.27 -25.13
N VAL A 483 -0.39 1.96 -24.00
CA VAL A 483 -0.88 3.32 -23.77
C VAL A 483 0.27 4.24 -23.40
N SER A 484 0.20 5.48 -23.88
CA SER A 484 1.06 6.58 -23.45
C SER A 484 0.31 7.40 -22.41
N VAL A 485 0.92 7.60 -21.26
CA VAL A 485 0.34 8.27 -20.10
C VAL A 485 1.10 9.56 -19.85
N THR A 486 0.44 10.70 -19.99
CA THR A 486 0.96 11.99 -19.54
C THR A 486 0.75 12.11 -18.04
N LEU A 487 1.84 12.31 -17.30
CA LEU A 487 1.84 12.32 -15.85
C LEU A 487 1.22 13.61 -15.28
N PRO A 488 0.38 13.53 -14.22
CA PRO A 488 -0.17 14.70 -13.54
C PRO A 488 0.90 15.67 -13.00
N PRO A 489 0.52 16.94 -12.70
CA PRO A 489 1.38 17.87 -12.00
C PRO A 489 1.81 17.36 -10.61
N TYR A 490 3.07 17.56 -10.25
CA TYR A 490 3.59 17.25 -8.92
C TYR A 490 3.02 18.23 -7.86
N GLN A 491 2.46 17.70 -6.77
CA GLN A 491 1.93 18.49 -5.65
C GLN A 491 2.86 18.40 -4.43
N ALA A 492 3.62 19.48 -4.17
CA ALA A 492 4.57 19.55 -3.06
C ALA A 492 3.92 19.49 -1.67
N THR A 493 2.63 19.85 -1.55
CA THR A 493 1.89 19.87 -0.29
C THR A 493 1.26 18.53 0.08
N ARG A 494 1.25 17.55 -0.84
CA ARG A 494 0.72 16.20 -0.57
C ARG A 494 1.78 15.30 0.03
N SER A 495 1.34 14.42 0.93
CA SER A 495 2.18 13.35 1.51
C SER A 495 2.58 12.26 0.51
N SER A 496 1.90 12.16 -0.63
CA SER A 496 2.19 11.18 -1.69
C SER A 496 1.69 11.70 -3.05
N ASN A 497 2.54 11.56 -4.07
CA ASN A 497 2.26 11.89 -5.48
C ASN A 497 2.09 10.61 -6.31
N THR A 498 1.24 9.70 -5.80
CA THR A 498 0.98 8.39 -6.41
C THR A 498 -0.47 8.31 -6.91
N HIS A 499 -0.66 7.82 -8.14
CA HIS A 499 -1.95 7.64 -8.78
C HIS A 499 -2.14 6.19 -9.23
N THR A 500 -3.36 5.67 -9.14
CA THR A 500 -3.67 4.30 -9.58
C THR A 500 -4.26 4.30 -10.99
N LEU A 501 -3.73 3.44 -11.85
CA LEU A 501 -4.30 3.12 -13.15
C LEU A 501 -4.74 1.65 -13.13
N SER A 502 -5.90 1.35 -13.70
CA SER A 502 -6.37 -0.03 -13.78
C SER A 502 -7.00 -0.33 -15.13
N ALA A 503 -7.07 -1.62 -15.47
CA ALA A 503 -7.63 -2.04 -16.74
C ALA A 503 -8.24 -3.45 -16.68
N VAL A 504 -9.12 -3.72 -17.64
CA VAL A 504 -9.75 -5.03 -17.89
C VAL A 504 -9.58 -5.38 -19.37
N ALA A 505 -9.09 -6.58 -19.67
CA ALA A 505 -8.95 -7.05 -21.05
C ALA A 505 -10.16 -7.90 -21.44
N TYR A 506 -10.60 -7.77 -22.69
CA TYR A 506 -11.70 -8.54 -23.27
C TYR A 506 -11.20 -9.37 -24.46
N ASP A 507 -11.54 -10.65 -24.49
CA ASP A 507 -11.30 -11.50 -25.66
C ASP A 507 -12.41 -11.38 -26.71
N ARG A 508 -12.20 -11.99 -27.88
CA ARG A 508 -13.15 -11.97 -29.01
C ARG A 508 -14.46 -12.72 -28.76
N GLN A 509 -14.58 -13.43 -27.64
CA GLN A 509 -15.83 -14.08 -27.20
C GLN A 509 -16.50 -13.31 -26.06
N GLY A 510 -16.00 -12.11 -25.73
CA GLY A 510 -16.54 -11.26 -24.66
C GLY A 510 -16.14 -11.68 -23.25
N ASN A 511 -15.19 -12.59 -23.06
CA ASN A 511 -14.68 -12.90 -21.72
C ASN A 511 -13.81 -11.77 -21.21
N ALA A 512 -14.04 -11.36 -19.96
CA ALA A 512 -13.28 -10.33 -19.28
C ALA A 512 -12.18 -10.95 -18.39
N SER A 513 -11.01 -10.32 -18.35
CA SER A 513 -9.97 -10.64 -17.37
C SER A 513 -10.36 -10.13 -15.98
N PRO A 514 -9.73 -10.62 -14.91
CA PRO A 514 -9.68 -9.88 -13.66
C PRO A 514 -9.12 -8.47 -13.89
N ARG A 515 -9.53 -7.50 -13.07
CA ARG A 515 -8.99 -6.14 -13.10
C ARG A 515 -7.51 -6.18 -12.69
N ALA A 516 -6.65 -5.65 -13.54
CA ALA A 516 -5.25 -5.42 -13.22
C ALA A 516 -5.06 -3.95 -12.79
N THR A 517 -4.18 -3.72 -11.82
CA THR A 517 -3.92 -2.39 -11.24
C THR A 517 -2.42 -2.13 -11.21
N MET A 518 -2.02 -0.88 -11.44
CA MET A 518 -0.65 -0.42 -11.31
C MET A 518 -0.57 0.96 -10.65
N GLN A 519 0.61 1.32 -10.15
CA GLN A 519 0.88 2.64 -9.59
C GLN A 519 1.64 3.54 -10.56
N ILE A 520 1.29 4.81 -10.58
CA ILE A 520 1.98 5.87 -11.28
C ILE A 520 2.57 6.79 -10.22
N VAL A 521 3.90 6.89 -10.17
CA VAL A 521 4.63 7.70 -9.21
C VAL A 521 5.16 8.94 -9.93
N VAL A 522 4.68 10.12 -9.54
CA VAL A 522 5.13 11.38 -10.11
C VAL A 522 6.29 11.92 -9.28
N MET A 523 7.45 12.07 -9.93
CA MET A 523 8.61 12.74 -9.36
C MET A 523 8.52 14.26 -9.60
N PRO A 524 9.05 15.08 -8.68
CA PRO A 524 9.26 16.49 -8.98
C PRO A 524 10.15 16.60 -10.23
N GLY A 525 9.84 17.55 -11.12
CA GLY A 525 10.67 17.82 -12.29
C GLY A 525 12.07 18.26 -11.87
N THR A 526 13.08 17.92 -12.67
CA THR A 526 14.44 18.39 -12.44
C THR A 526 14.47 19.92 -12.57
N VAL A 527 14.88 20.62 -11.51
CA VAL A 527 14.88 22.09 -11.44
C VAL A 527 16.00 22.66 -12.32
N GLU A 528 15.65 23.49 -13.30
CA GLU A 528 16.62 24.27 -14.07
C GLU A 528 16.59 25.75 -13.68
N LEU A 529 17.71 26.26 -13.15
CA LEU A 529 18.01 27.70 -13.17
C LEU A 529 18.69 28.03 -14.49
N THR A 530 18.03 28.76 -15.40
CA THR A 530 18.69 29.34 -16.58
C THR A 530 19.29 30.71 -16.24
N ALA A 531 20.19 31.26 -17.07
CA ALA A 531 20.80 32.56 -16.80
C ALA A 531 19.79 33.74 -16.81
N VAL A 532 18.65 33.56 -17.49
CA VAL A 532 17.56 34.56 -17.55
C VAL A 532 16.82 34.68 -16.22
N ASN A 533 16.96 33.68 -15.35
CA ASN A 533 16.19 33.57 -14.13
C ASN A 533 16.80 34.29 -12.94
N LEU A 534 18.04 34.78 -13.00
CA LEU A 534 18.64 35.59 -11.94
C LEU A 534 18.89 37.00 -12.47
N THR A 535 18.24 38.00 -11.88
CA THR A 535 18.30 39.40 -12.35
C THR A 535 18.66 40.36 -11.23
N VAL A 536 19.31 41.46 -11.60
CA VAL A 536 19.62 42.57 -10.69
C VAL A 536 18.44 43.54 -10.73
N THR A 537 17.83 43.79 -9.58
CA THR A 537 16.67 44.69 -9.44
C THR A 537 17.06 46.06 -8.87
N ALA A 538 18.21 46.17 -8.20
CA ALA A 538 18.83 47.44 -7.80
C ALA A 538 20.37 47.31 -7.78
N ASP A 539 21.07 48.33 -8.29
CA ASP A 539 22.53 48.34 -8.44
C ASP A 539 23.15 49.72 -8.13
N ASN A 540 24.48 49.78 -8.01
CA ASN A 540 25.26 50.99 -7.72
C ASN A 540 25.00 51.62 -6.33
N ALA A 541 24.71 50.79 -5.32
CA ALA A 541 24.64 51.25 -3.94
C ALA A 541 25.99 51.75 -3.41
N PHE A 542 25.96 52.70 -2.48
CA PHE A 542 27.17 53.18 -1.82
C PHE A 542 27.77 52.09 -0.91
N ALA A 543 29.09 51.94 -0.93
CA ALA A 543 29.83 51.02 -0.07
C ALA A 543 29.95 51.52 1.39
N ASN A 544 28.83 51.88 2.02
CA ASN A 544 28.76 52.45 3.37
C ASN A 544 28.15 51.48 4.41
N GLY A 545 27.95 50.22 4.05
CA GLY A 545 27.35 49.18 4.89
C GLY A 545 25.82 49.28 5.10
N THR A 546 25.16 50.32 4.57
CA THR A 546 23.72 50.56 4.77
C THR A 546 22.92 50.62 3.46
N ALA A 547 23.49 51.20 2.40
CA ALA A 547 22.86 51.20 1.07
C ALA A 547 22.87 49.79 0.48
N THR A 548 21.79 49.42 -0.21
CA THR A 548 21.56 48.04 -0.66
C THR A 548 21.50 47.92 -2.19
N ASN A 549 22.16 46.89 -2.71
CA ASN A 549 21.83 46.31 -4.01
C ASN A 549 20.78 45.19 -3.81
N ALA A 550 20.06 44.84 -4.87
CA ALA A 550 19.00 43.81 -4.81
C ALA A 550 19.02 42.90 -6.04
N VAL A 551 18.70 41.63 -5.82
CA VAL A 551 18.58 40.61 -6.87
C VAL A 551 17.32 39.77 -6.70
N GLN A 552 16.86 39.17 -7.79
CA GLN A 552 15.69 38.28 -7.85
C GLN A 552 16.01 37.00 -8.64
N ALA A 553 15.63 35.85 -8.07
CA ALA A 553 15.74 34.52 -8.69
C ALA A 553 14.34 33.95 -9.01
N LEU A 554 14.10 33.55 -10.26
CA LEU A 554 12.91 32.86 -10.75
C LEU A 554 13.18 31.35 -10.89
N VAL A 555 12.44 30.52 -10.17
CA VAL A 555 12.59 29.06 -10.24
C VAL A 555 11.45 28.48 -11.07
N ILE A 556 11.79 27.84 -12.18
CA ILE A 556 10.84 27.18 -13.10
C ILE A 556 11.16 25.69 -13.23
N ASP A 557 10.16 24.91 -13.64
CA ASP A 557 10.32 23.51 -14.04
C ASP A 557 10.71 23.38 -15.53
N ALA A 558 10.96 22.14 -15.98
CA ALA A 558 11.28 21.83 -17.38
C ALA A 558 10.14 22.19 -18.37
N GLY A 559 8.91 22.35 -17.88
CA GLY A 559 7.74 22.81 -18.62
C GLY A 559 7.58 24.34 -18.66
N HIS A 560 8.57 25.09 -18.16
CA HIS A 560 8.55 26.55 -18.01
C HIS A 560 7.45 27.08 -17.07
N GLN A 561 7.02 26.28 -16.09
CA GLN A 561 6.07 26.71 -15.05
C GLN A 561 6.79 27.11 -13.76
N PRO A 562 6.33 28.16 -13.04
CA PRO A 562 6.94 28.58 -11.78
C PRO A 562 6.77 27.53 -10.67
N ILE A 563 7.82 27.33 -9.86
CA ILE A 563 7.82 26.40 -8.73
C ILE A 563 7.76 27.18 -7.42
N ALA A 564 6.64 27.05 -6.70
CA ALA A 564 6.45 27.66 -5.38
C ALA A 564 7.08 26.83 -4.24
N ASN A 565 7.38 27.49 -3.13
CA ASN A 565 7.91 26.90 -1.88
C ASN A 565 9.27 26.19 -2.03
N GLN A 566 10.07 26.56 -3.02
CA GLN A 566 11.39 26.01 -3.25
C GLN A 566 12.45 26.85 -2.53
N ALA A 567 13.31 26.20 -1.74
CA ALA A 567 14.39 26.86 -1.02
C ALA A 567 15.52 27.30 -1.98
N VAL A 568 15.90 28.57 -1.92
CA VAL A 568 16.97 29.22 -2.70
C VAL A 568 17.97 29.85 -1.73
N SER A 569 19.26 29.52 -1.87
CA SER A 569 20.33 30.14 -1.10
C SER A 569 21.04 31.22 -1.91
N PHE A 570 21.35 32.35 -1.26
CA PHE A 570 22.09 33.45 -1.85
C PHE A 570 23.42 33.65 -1.13
N THR A 571 24.48 33.84 -1.91
CA THR A 571 25.82 34.20 -1.40
C THR A 571 26.38 35.36 -2.22
N ALA A 572 27.17 36.22 -1.61
CA ALA A 572 27.82 37.35 -2.29
C ALA A 572 29.34 37.29 -2.10
N SER A 573 30.09 37.75 -3.10
CA SER A 573 31.55 37.86 -3.04
C SER A 573 32.01 39.28 -2.65
N ASN A 574 33.33 39.51 -2.66
CA ASN A 574 33.95 40.81 -2.41
C ASN A 574 33.57 41.45 -1.04
N GLY A 575 33.37 40.61 -0.02
CA GLY A 575 33.03 41.08 1.33
C GLY A 575 31.62 41.65 1.51
N ALA A 576 30.77 41.61 0.47
CA ALA A 576 29.37 42.01 0.59
C ALA A 576 28.58 41.03 1.46
N THR A 577 27.70 41.56 2.30
CA THR A 577 26.86 40.78 3.22
C THR A 577 25.42 40.75 2.70
N VAL A 578 24.84 39.55 2.63
CA VAL A 578 23.42 39.38 2.30
C VAL A 578 22.58 39.68 3.55
N THR A 579 21.73 40.71 3.49
CA THR A 579 21.05 41.27 4.67
C THR A 579 19.59 40.83 4.82
N THR A 580 18.87 40.67 3.72
CA THR A 580 17.48 40.16 3.72
C THR A 580 17.36 39.07 2.67
N VAL A 581 16.77 37.94 3.06
CA VAL A 581 16.59 36.76 2.22
C VAL A 581 15.14 36.30 2.31
N ILE A 582 14.40 36.39 1.20
CA ILE A 582 13.19 35.58 0.99
C ILE A 582 13.68 34.32 0.28
N GLY A 583 14.15 33.38 1.10
CA GLY A 583 14.89 32.19 0.64
C GLY A 583 13.98 31.04 0.20
N THR A 584 12.68 31.27 0.10
CA THR A 584 11.70 30.30 -0.42
C THR A 584 10.86 31.00 -1.47
N THR A 585 10.68 30.38 -2.62
CA THR A 585 9.90 30.96 -3.70
C THR A 585 8.42 31.13 -3.35
N ASP A 586 7.81 32.21 -3.84
CA ASP A 586 6.37 32.45 -3.74
C ASP A 586 5.56 31.70 -4.82
N ALA A 587 4.26 32.02 -4.96
CA ALA A 587 3.37 31.40 -5.94
C ALA A 587 3.81 31.63 -7.40
N ASP A 588 4.57 32.70 -7.66
CA ASP A 588 5.10 33.05 -8.98
C ASP A 588 6.52 32.49 -9.19
N GLY A 589 7.03 31.68 -8.25
CA GLY A 589 8.33 31.04 -8.34
C GLY A 589 9.49 31.97 -7.98
N ILE A 590 9.24 33.08 -7.29
CA ILE A 590 10.21 34.16 -7.09
C ILE A 590 10.82 34.13 -5.68
N ALA A 591 12.15 34.22 -5.60
CA ALA A 591 12.93 34.44 -4.39
C ALA A 591 13.81 35.70 -4.53
N THR A 592 14.00 36.48 -3.46
CA THR A 592 14.74 37.76 -3.52
C THR A 592 15.78 37.89 -2.42
N ALA A 593 16.85 38.64 -2.71
CA ALA A 593 17.86 38.98 -1.72
C ALA A 593 18.36 40.43 -1.87
N THR A 594 18.67 41.07 -0.73
CA THR A 594 19.36 42.36 -0.69
C THR A 594 20.74 42.20 -0.06
N LEU A 595 21.69 43.04 -0.48
CA LEU A 595 23.08 42.99 -0.05
C LEU A 595 23.63 44.39 0.23
N THR A 596 24.45 44.51 1.28
CA THR A 596 25.24 45.70 1.63
C THR A 596 26.73 45.40 1.57
N SER A 597 27.56 46.42 1.40
CA SER A 597 29.02 46.30 1.41
C SER A 597 29.67 47.53 2.03
N THR A 598 30.84 47.37 2.65
CA THR A 598 31.76 48.45 3.02
C THR A 598 32.96 48.54 2.06
N THR A 599 33.02 47.65 1.06
CA THR A 599 34.08 47.58 0.05
C THR A 599 33.55 48.02 -1.31
N VAL A 600 34.24 48.96 -1.94
CA VAL A 600 33.94 49.43 -3.31
C VAL A 600 34.32 48.36 -4.34
N GLY A 601 33.52 48.23 -5.39
CA GLY A 601 33.79 47.33 -6.52
C GLY A 601 32.67 46.32 -6.79
N ILE A 602 32.96 45.36 -7.67
CA ILE A 602 31.99 44.35 -8.11
C ILE A 602 31.82 43.27 -7.04
N SER A 603 30.58 42.96 -6.68
CA SER A 603 30.19 41.78 -5.89
C SER A 603 29.36 40.84 -6.77
N ASN A 604 29.84 39.61 -6.94
CA ASN A 604 29.11 38.56 -7.65
C ASN A 604 28.15 37.89 -6.68
N VAL A 605 26.86 37.97 -7.00
CA VAL A 605 25.79 37.34 -6.24
C VAL A 605 25.48 36.01 -6.89
N MET A 606 25.52 34.93 -6.13
CA MET A 606 25.20 33.58 -6.59
C MET A 606 23.94 33.08 -5.89
N ALA A 607 22.96 32.63 -6.69
CA ALA A 607 21.77 31.94 -6.23
C ALA A 607 21.89 30.44 -6.51
N SER A 608 21.54 29.58 -5.54
CA SER A 608 21.59 28.12 -5.70
C SER A 608 20.29 27.43 -5.27
N VAL A 609 19.85 26.45 -6.04
CA VAL A 609 18.68 25.60 -5.79
C VAL A 609 18.95 24.17 -6.23
N ASN A 610 18.73 23.18 -5.34
CA ASN A 610 18.84 21.74 -5.64
C ASN A 610 20.09 21.33 -6.46
N GLY A 611 21.24 21.97 -6.22
CA GLY A 611 22.52 21.70 -6.91
C GLY A 611 22.78 22.51 -8.20
N SER A 612 21.79 23.26 -8.71
CA SER A 612 21.97 24.22 -9.79
C SER A 612 22.30 25.61 -9.22
N SER A 613 23.23 26.32 -9.84
CA SER A 613 23.62 27.68 -9.42
C SER A 613 23.80 28.64 -10.60
N ARG A 614 23.50 29.91 -10.36
CA ARG A 614 23.71 31.02 -11.30
C ARG A 614 24.27 32.22 -10.57
N SER A 615 25.02 33.07 -11.29
CA SER A 615 25.62 34.27 -10.72
C SER A 615 25.39 35.49 -11.60
N VAL A 616 25.17 36.64 -10.96
CA VAL A 616 25.09 37.97 -11.57
C VAL A 616 26.01 38.94 -10.84
N ALA A 617 26.54 39.93 -11.56
CA ALA A 617 27.39 40.97 -10.99
C ALA A 617 26.54 42.15 -10.51
N THR A 618 26.85 42.65 -9.33
CA THR A 618 26.38 43.95 -8.81
C THR A 618 27.59 44.81 -8.46
N THR A 619 27.43 46.13 -8.44
CA THR A 619 28.51 47.09 -8.22
C THR A 619 28.21 47.95 -7.00
N PHE A 620 29.18 48.07 -6.10
CA PHE A 620 29.15 49.08 -5.03
C PHE A 620 30.09 50.24 -5.37
N VAL A 621 29.59 51.47 -5.24
CA VAL A 621 30.32 52.70 -5.57
C VAL A 621 30.75 53.44 -4.31
N ALA A 622 31.79 54.27 -4.41
CA ALA A 622 32.23 55.10 -3.30
C ALA A 622 31.16 56.15 -2.95
N ALA A 623 30.95 56.41 -1.66
CA ALA A 623 30.13 57.53 -1.23
C ALA A 623 30.79 58.87 -1.61
N PRO A 624 30.02 59.89 -2.02
CA PRO A 624 30.56 61.24 -2.22
C PRO A 624 31.07 61.80 -0.88
N ALA A 625 32.26 62.42 -0.87
CA ALA A 625 32.80 63.06 0.32
C ALA A 625 32.15 64.43 0.53
N LEU A 626 31.81 64.77 1.78
CA LEU A 626 31.31 66.09 2.16
C LEU A 626 32.49 67.09 2.22
N PRO A 627 32.36 68.31 1.66
CA PRO A 627 33.46 69.29 1.63
C PRO A 627 33.89 69.72 3.04
N PHE A 628 35.03 70.43 3.16
CA PHE A 628 35.40 71.13 4.40
C PHE A 628 34.25 72.04 4.85
N THR A 629 34.03 72.14 6.17
CA THR A 629 32.89 72.85 6.77
C THR A 629 33.11 74.37 6.80
N ASN A 630 34.32 74.81 7.14
CA ASN A 630 34.72 76.23 7.19
C ASN A 630 36.25 76.37 7.33
N VAL A 631 36.72 77.61 7.22
CA VAL A 631 38.11 78.02 7.47
C VAL A 631 38.15 78.94 8.69
N ALA A 632 38.88 78.56 9.74
CA ALA A 632 38.99 79.34 10.97
C ALA A 632 40.32 80.10 11.02
N VAL A 633 40.27 81.39 11.34
CA VAL A 633 41.46 82.24 11.48
C VAL A 633 41.22 83.28 12.59
N ASN A 634 42.04 83.22 13.64
CA ASN A 634 41.73 83.90 14.91
C ASN A 634 40.32 83.51 15.41
N GLU A 635 39.52 84.46 15.89
CA GLU A 635 38.16 84.24 16.39
C GLU A 635 37.09 84.25 15.27
N THR A 636 37.49 84.21 14.00
CA THR A 636 36.57 84.33 12.86
C THR A 636 36.59 83.07 12.01
N THR A 637 35.43 82.66 11.51
CA THR A 637 35.27 81.59 10.54
C THR A 637 34.77 82.14 9.21
N PHE A 638 35.36 81.67 8.12
CA PHE A 638 34.97 81.98 6.75
C PHE A 638 34.42 80.73 6.06
N ALA A 639 33.55 80.94 5.07
CA ALA A 639 33.14 79.87 4.18
C ALA A 639 34.35 79.41 3.33
N VAL A 640 34.36 78.13 2.95
CA VAL A 640 35.48 77.50 2.23
C VAL A 640 35.66 78.02 0.81
N ASP A 641 34.65 78.67 0.25
CA ASP A 641 34.65 79.29 -1.08
C ASP A 641 34.81 80.81 -1.03
N ALA A 642 35.04 81.39 0.15
CA ALA A 642 35.15 82.85 0.34
C ALA A 642 36.47 83.47 -0.18
N GLY A 643 37.34 82.68 -0.83
CA GLY A 643 38.58 83.18 -1.44
C GLY A 643 39.74 83.43 -0.47
N PHE A 644 39.66 82.93 0.76
CA PHE A 644 40.73 83.07 1.76
C PHE A 644 41.87 82.04 1.57
N PRO A 645 43.11 82.34 1.96
CA PRO A 645 43.68 83.67 2.07
C PRO A 645 44.13 84.19 0.70
N SER A 646 43.99 85.49 0.48
CA SER A 646 44.55 86.19 -0.69
C SER A 646 45.84 86.94 -0.37
N THR A 647 46.19 87.07 0.91
CA THR A 647 47.42 87.67 1.43
C THR A 647 48.18 86.69 2.31
N GLY A 648 49.48 86.93 2.56
CA GLY A 648 50.26 86.08 3.46
C GLY A 648 51.42 86.82 4.12
N PHE A 649 51.92 86.24 5.21
CA PHE A 649 53.13 86.67 5.91
C PHE A 649 53.73 85.46 6.64
N THR A 650 55.01 85.54 6.98
CA THR A 650 55.67 84.48 7.74
C THR A 650 55.09 84.41 9.14
N GLY A 651 54.66 83.22 9.56
CA GLY A 651 53.97 82.96 10.82
C GLY A 651 52.45 83.03 10.74
N ALA A 652 51.87 83.27 9.57
CA ALA A 652 50.42 83.26 9.39
C ALA A 652 49.86 81.84 9.56
N GLU A 653 48.72 81.70 10.24
CA GLU A 653 48.08 80.41 10.48
C GLU A 653 46.55 80.46 10.38
N PHE A 654 45.95 79.38 9.87
CA PHE A 654 44.51 79.15 9.80
C PHE A 654 44.20 77.66 9.89
N THR A 655 42.97 77.28 10.22
CA THR A 655 42.56 75.87 10.39
C THR A 655 41.42 75.52 9.45
N LEU A 656 41.53 74.38 8.77
CA LEU A 656 40.46 73.80 7.95
C LEU A 656 39.63 72.83 8.80
N THR A 657 38.33 73.11 8.94
CA THR A 657 37.42 72.25 9.71
C THR A 657 36.84 71.16 8.83
N THR A 658 37.05 69.89 9.20
CA THR A 658 36.45 68.75 8.49
C THR A 658 35.04 68.45 9.00
N PRO A 659 34.22 67.68 8.25
CA PRO A 659 32.91 67.19 8.74
C PRO A 659 32.99 66.20 9.91
N GLY A 660 34.16 65.60 10.15
CA GLY A 660 34.45 64.64 11.24
C GLY A 660 35.59 65.12 12.12
N ALA A 661 36.25 64.23 12.86
CA ALA A 661 37.44 64.62 13.61
C ALA A 661 38.61 64.81 12.64
N ALA A 662 39.47 65.82 12.86
CA ALA A 662 40.65 66.04 12.01
C ALA A 662 41.61 64.83 11.99
N SER A 663 41.61 64.04 13.08
CA SER A 663 42.36 62.78 13.21
C SER A 663 41.89 61.66 12.27
N ASP A 664 40.68 61.77 11.72
CA ASP A 664 40.14 60.77 10.80
C ASP A 664 40.75 60.89 9.40
N TYR A 665 41.62 61.88 9.17
CA TYR A 665 42.19 62.21 7.88
C TYR A 665 43.72 62.22 7.91
N THR A 666 44.32 61.80 6.81
CA THR A 666 45.74 62.01 6.51
C THR A 666 45.90 63.30 5.71
N TRP A 667 46.69 64.24 6.23
CA TRP A 667 46.83 65.58 5.67
C TRP A 667 48.08 65.71 4.80
N SER A 668 47.97 66.47 3.71
CA SER A 668 49.11 66.87 2.89
C SER A 668 48.92 68.26 2.28
N SER A 669 50.02 68.91 1.94
CA SER A 669 50.06 70.21 1.25
C SER A 669 50.87 70.10 -0.02
N SER A 670 50.36 70.66 -1.12
CA SER A 670 51.11 70.74 -2.39
C SER A 670 52.31 71.70 -2.32
N ALA A 671 52.42 72.53 -1.27
CA ALA A 671 53.46 73.53 -1.10
C ALA A 671 54.13 73.46 0.29
N SER A 672 54.51 72.25 0.71
CA SER A 672 55.07 71.96 2.04
C SER A 672 56.37 72.71 2.39
N SER A 673 57.03 73.32 1.41
CA SER A 673 58.23 74.14 1.63
C SER A 673 57.92 75.49 2.28
N TRP A 674 56.68 75.99 2.19
CA TRP A 674 56.29 77.29 2.77
C TRP A 674 54.91 77.31 3.41
N ALA A 675 53.96 76.47 2.99
CA ALA A 675 52.63 76.31 3.60
C ALA A 675 52.45 74.86 4.09
N GLN A 676 52.66 74.63 5.38
CA GLN A 676 52.58 73.30 6.00
C GLN A 676 51.23 73.09 6.66
N VAL A 677 50.74 71.84 6.66
CA VAL A 677 49.52 71.44 7.36
C VAL A 677 49.85 70.34 8.37
N ASP A 678 49.32 70.44 9.59
CA ASP A 678 49.48 69.43 10.63
C ASP A 678 48.27 68.48 10.73
N SER A 679 48.33 67.52 11.65
CA SER A 679 47.27 66.52 11.86
C SER A 679 45.96 67.08 12.42
N SER A 680 45.94 68.34 12.88
CA SER A 680 44.73 69.03 13.31
C SER A 680 44.04 69.80 12.17
N GLY A 681 44.63 69.81 10.97
CA GLY A 681 44.14 70.61 9.84
C GLY A 681 44.58 72.08 9.92
N LYS A 682 45.53 72.42 10.80
CA LYS A 682 46.09 73.76 10.91
C LYS A 682 47.18 73.96 9.85
N VAL A 683 47.00 75.00 9.03
CA VAL A 683 47.91 75.43 7.99
C VAL A 683 48.75 76.60 8.50
N THR A 684 50.08 76.51 8.38
CA THR A 684 51.04 77.53 8.85
C THR A 684 51.98 77.93 7.72
N PHE A 685 52.17 79.24 7.54
CA PHE A 685 53.11 79.80 6.57
C PHE A 685 54.48 80.00 7.22
N ILE A 686 55.46 79.17 6.87
CA ILE A 686 56.79 79.16 7.51
C ILE A 686 57.85 79.93 6.72
N ALA A 687 57.56 80.26 5.46
CA ALA A 687 58.43 81.00 4.57
C ALA A 687 57.58 81.77 3.55
N GLN A 688 58.23 82.63 2.77
CA GLN A 688 57.55 83.39 1.71
C GLN A 688 56.97 82.48 0.63
N GLY A 689 55.68 82.68 0.33
CA GLY A 689 54.98 81.95 -0.71
C GLY A 689 55.07 82.57 -2.11
N THR A 690 54.35 81.96 -3.05
CA THR A 690 54.30 82.35 -4.47
C THR A 690 52.85 82.52 -4.93
N SER A 691 52.63 83.10 -6.11
CA SER A 691 51.31 83.21 -6.76
C SER A 691 50.79 81.90 -7.37
N SER A 692 51.49 80.78 -7.20
CA SER A 692 50.98 79.46 -7.63
C SER A 692 49.91 78.94 -6.66
N PRO A 693 48.82 78.33 -7.16
CA PRO A 693 47.79 77.74 -6.31
C PRO A 693 48.35 76.67 -5.36
N VAL A 694 47.96 76.74 -4.10
CA VAL A 694 48.28 75.75 -3.06
C VAL A 694 47.05 74.92 -2.77
N THR A 695 47.19 73.60 -2.77
CA THR A 695 46.11 72.68 -2.41
C THR A 695 46.47 71.92 -1.14
N ILE A 696 45.63 72.06 -0.12
CA ILE A 696 45.64 71.25 1.08
C ILE A 696 44.68 70.08 0.87
N THR A 697 45.16 68.85 1.11
CA THR A 697 44.40 67.62 0.89
C THR A 697 44.24 66.86 2.21
N ALA A 698 43.01 66.43 2.52
CA ALA A 698 42.70 65.56 3.64
C ALA A 698 42.07 64.26 3.13
N ILE A 699 42.79 63.14 3.25
CA ILE A 699 42.34 61.82 2.76
C ILE A 699 41.72 61.04 3.94
N PRO A 700 40.45 60.60 3.87
CA PRO A 700 39.85 59.80 4.93
C PRO A 700 40.63 58.51 5.18
N THR A 701 40.98 58.24 6.44
CA THR A 701 41.73 57.03 6.84
C THR A 701 40.93 55.74 6.64
N ALA A 702 39.60 55.80 6.65
CA ALA A 702 38.71 54.69 6.34
C ALA A 702 38.57 54.39 4.84
N GLY A 703 39.25 55.16 3.97
CA GLY A 703 39.06 55.13 2.52
C GLY A 703 37.88 56.01 2.08
N GLY A 704 37.97 56.59 0.89
CA GLY A 704 36.97 57.51 0.35
C GLY A 704 37.59 58.59 -0.54
N ASN A 705 36.74 59.49 -1.04
CA ASN A 705 37.21 60.61 -1.85
C ASN A 705 37.95 61.65 -0.97
N PRO A 706 39.10 62.19 -1.42
CA PRO A 706 39.85 63.19 -0.67
C PRO A 706 39.10 64.52 -0.60
N LEU A 707 39.22 65.22 0.54
CA LEU A 707 38.82 66.62 0.67
C LEU A 707 39.96 67.50 0.18
N THR A 708 39.65 68.54 -0.58
CA THR A 708 40.64 69.48 -1.11
C THR A 708 40.23 70.92 -0.83
N TYR A 709 41.21 71.74 -0.44
CA TYR A 709 41.06 73.17 -0.24
C TYR A 709 42.18 73.88 -1.00
N THR A 710 41.81 74.73 -1.96
CA THR A 710 42.77 75.41 -2.83
C THR A 710 42.71 76.91 -2.61
N PHE A 711 43.87 77.54 -2.39
CA PHE A 711 43.99 78.99 -2.24
C PHE A 711 45.16 79.55 -3.05
N THR A 712 45.18 80.87 -3.26
CA THR A 712 46.25 81.57 -3.97
C THR A 712 46.49 82.92 -3.32
N ILE A 713 47.75 83.24 -3.04
CA ILE A 713 48.14 84.51 -2.46
C ILE A 713 48.59 85.49 -3.55
N GLY A 714 48.04 86.71 -3.55
CA GLY A 714 48.44 87.79 -4.45
C GLY A 714 49.34 88.83 -3.78
N SER A 715 49.56 88.74 -2.47
CA SER A 715 50.39 89.71 -1.74
C SER A 715 51.07 89.10 -0.53
N TRP A 716 52.34 89.46 -0.33
CA TRP A 716 53.13 89.08 0.83
C TRP A 716 53.49 90.30 1.68
N PHE A 717 53.31 90.22 2.98
CA PHE A 717 53.59 91.29 3.92
C PHE A 717 54.78 90.94 4.82
N ILE A 718 55.67 91.92 5.01
CA ILE A 718 56.76 91.85 5.99
C ILE A 718 56.73 93.10 6.87
N ASN A 719 57.41 93.05 8.01
CA ASN A 719 57.56 94.19 8.92
C ASN A 719 59.02 94.35 9.36
N ASN A 720 59.27 95.35 10.21
CA ASN A 720 60.58 95.57 10.82
C ASN A 720 60.65 95.15 12.30
N GLY A 721 59.76 94.25 12.75
CA GLY A 721 59.60 93.89 14.16
C GLY A 721 59.05 95.01 15.03
N ASN A 722 59.63 95.19 16.22
CA ASN A 722 59.11 96.06 17.28
C ASN A 722 59.69 97.50 17.44
N PRO A 723 60.65 98.01 16.64
CA PRO A 723 61.08 99.40 16.77
C PRO A 723 60.03 100.33 16.14
N ALA A 724 59.51 101.26 16.94
CA ALA A 724 58.70 102.36 16.42
C ALA A 724 59.58 103.39 15.71
N MET A 725 59.07 103.99 14.63
CA MET A 725 59.80 104.93 13.79
C MET A 725 58.87 105.98 13.17
N THR A 726 59.48 107.03 12.63
CA THR A 726 58.77 108.07 11.88
C THR A 726 58.21 107.52 10.56
N TRP A 727 57.27 108.23 9.95
CA TRP A 727 56.72 107.80 8.65
C TRP A 727 57.82 107.70 7.57
N THR A 728 58.72 108.68 7.52
CA THR A 728 59.85 108.71 6.56
C THR A 728 60.77 107.50 6.72
N ASP A 729 61.08 107.12 7.97
CA ASP A 729 61.93 105.96 8.24
C ASP A 729 61.24 104.64 7.86
N ALA A 730 59.93 104.53 8.08
CA ALA A 730 59.14 103.36 7.68
C ALA A 730 59.06 103.23 6.16
N SER A 731 58.87 104.34 5.45
CA SER A 731 58.87 104.38 3.99
C SER A 731 60.24 104.01 3.41
N ALA A 732 61.32 104.54 4.00
CA ALA A 732 62.69 104.21 3.65
C ALA A 732 63.05 102.75 3.96
N PHE A 733 62.49 102.16 5.03
CA PHE A 733 62.65 100.73 5.32
C PHE A 733 62.09 99.87 4.19
N CYS A 734 60.85 100.11 3.76
CA CYS A 734 60.27 99.32 2.66
C CYS A 734 61.04 99.49 1.35
N THR A 735 61.45 100.72 1.03
CA THR A 735 62.25 101.01 -0.17
C THR A 735 63.60 100.26 -0.15
N ARG A 736 64.27 100.17 1.01
CA ARG A 736 65.53 99.41 1.16
C ARG A 736 65.36 97.91 0.99
N GLN A 737 64.18 97.37 1.30
CA GLN A 737 63.85 95.96 1.05
C GLN A 737 63.41 95.71 -0.41
N GLY A 738 63.33 96.76 -1.25
CA GLY A 738 62.80 96.66 -2.62
C GLY A 738 61.28 96.48 -2.66
N LEU A 739 60.57 96.84 -1.58
CA LEU A 739 59.14 96.64 -1.41
C LEU A 739 58.38 97.97 -1.32
N GLN A 740 57.06 97.90 -1.44
CA GLN A 740 56.19 99.06 -1.36
C GLN A 740 55.61 99.20 0.04
N GLN A 741 55.49 100.44 0.52
CA GLN A 741 54.67 100.71 1.70
C GLN A 741 53.18 100.60 1.30
N PRO A 742 52.39 99.75 1.96
CA PRO A 742 51.03 99.46 1.54
C PRO A 742 50.10 100.66 1.71
N THR A 743 49.07 100.73 0.88
CA THR A 743 47.96 101.65 1.09
C THR A 743 47.12 101.17 2.28
N ARG A 744 46.27 102.05 2.80
CA ARG A 744 45.32 101.73 3.86
C ARG A 744 44.40 100.58 3.48
N LEU A 745 43.88 100.58 2.25
CA LEU A 745 43.02 99.52 1.74
C LEU A 745 43.74 98.18 1.52
N GLN A 746 45.07 98.17 1.51
CA GLN A 746 45.87 96.93 1.51
C GLN A 746 46.15 96.41 2.93
N LEU A 747 45.88 97.21 3.98
CA LEU A 747 46.00 96.78 5.36
C LEU A 747 44.64 96.52 6.03
N THR A 748 43.58 97.23 5.66
CA THR A 748 42.22 97.08 6.21
C THR A 748 41.17 97.51 5.18
N ASN A 749 39.97 96.94 5.21
CA ASN A 749 38.86 97.39 4.36
C ASN A 749 38.19 98.70 4.85
N ALA A 750 38.63 99.28 5.96
CA ALA A 750 38.08 100.52 6.49
C ALA A 750 38.68 101.78 5.83
N GLU A 751 37.80 102.62 5.27
CA GLU A 751 38.14 103.99 4.85
C GLU A 751 38.21 104.98 6.03
N SER A 752 37.62 104.66 7.18
CA SER A 752 37.81 105.37 8.45
C SER A 752 37.20 104.55 9.59
N GLY A 753 37.69 104.70 10.82
CA GLY A 753 37.16 103.95 11.97
C GLY A 753 37.62 102.48 11.96
N LEU A 754 36.86 101.60 12.63
CA LEU A 754 37.21 100.18 12.84
C LEU A 754 37.12 99.36 11.54
N GLY A 755 38.02 98.39 11.36
CA GLY A 755 37.98 97.43 10.26
C GLY A 755 36.97 96.31 10.49
N THR A 756 36.56 95.63 9.41
CA THR A 756 35.77 94.40 9.48
C THR A 756 36.56 93.23 8.91
N ARG A 757 36.22 92.01 9.35
CA ARG A 757 36.84 90.78 8.87
C ARG A 757 36.20 90.36 7.55
N GLU A 758 37.01 90.13 6.52
CA GLU A 758 36.56 89.82 5.17
C GLU A 758 37.60 88.96 4.45
N ALA A 759 37.20 87.75 4.09
CA ALA A 759 37.98 86.82 3.28
C ALA A 759 38.12 87.33 1.84
N GLY A 760 39.28 87.13 1.21
CA GLY A 760 39.51 87.54 -0.18
C GLY A 760 39.60 89.06 -0.39
N SER A 761 39.64 89.86 0.69
CA SER A 761 39.68 91.32 0.62
C SER A 761 41.00 91.88 0.09
N HIS A 762 42.03 91.06 -0.08
CA HIS A 762 43.41 91.46 -0.39
C HIS A 762 44.03 92.43 0.64
N ALA A 763 43.41 92.52 1.83
CA ALA A 763 43.83 93.39 2.92
C ALA A 763 44.31 92.57 4.12
N LEU A 764 45.51 92.89 4.63
CA LEU A 764 46.17 92.10 5.67
C LEU A 764 45.31 91.89 6.92
N TRP A 765 44.82 92.96 7.56
CA TRP A 765 44.06 92.85 8.80
C TRP A 765 42.65 92.31 8.57
N SER A 766 42.00 92.64 7.45
CA SER A 766 40.65 92.14 7.18
C SER A 766 40.62 90.63 7.00
N GLU A 767 41.65 90.05 6.38
CA GLU A 767 41.77 88.59 6.26
C GLU A 767 42.22 87.94 7.56
N TRP A 768 43.27 88.44 8.20
CA TRP A 768 43.95 87.74 9.30
C TRP A 768 43.52 88.21 10.70
N GLY A 769 43.01 89.44 10.83
CA GLY A 769 42.52 89.98 12.10
C GLY A 769 43.64 90.43 13.02
N VAL A 770 43.46 90.19 14.32
CA VAL A 770 44.38 90.67 15.37
C VAL A 770 45.78 90.11 15.16
N MET A 771 46.71 90.95 14.69
CA MET A 771 48.00 90.47 14.22
C MET A 771 48.93 90.03 15.36
N GLY A 772 48.75 90.57 16.57
CA GLY A 772 49.52 90.13 17.74
C GLY A 772 49.23 88.71 18.23
N ASN A 773 48.22 88.02 17.68
CA ASN A 773 47.93 86.62 18.01
C ASN A 773 48.86 85.64 17.26
N TYR A 774 49.56 86.09 16.22
CA TYR A 774 50.46 85.26 15.43
C TYR A 774 51.86 85.25 16.05
N SER A 775 52.10 84.37 17.04
CA SER A 775 53.36 84.30 17.78
C SER A 775 54.58 83.95 16.93
N GLY A 776 54.37 83.30 15.78
CA GLY A 776 55.41 83.00 14.80
C GLY A 776 55.71 84.15 13.83
N SER A 777 55.01 85.28 13.96
CA SER A 777 55.21 86.47 13.16
C SER A 777 55.84 87.58 14.00
N ASP A 778 56.60 88.46 13.36
CA ASP A 778 57.12 89.67 14.01
C ASP A 778 56.07 90.80 14.10
N PHE A 779 54.80 90.52 13.73
CA PHE A 779 53.73 91.52 13.76
C PHE A 779 53.16 91.68 15.17
N GLY A 780 52.95 92.93 15.57
CA GLY A 780 52.28 93.27 16.83
C GLY A 780 50.90 93.91 16.59
N SER A 781 50.06 93.89 17.62
CA SER A 781 48.79 94.64 17.64
C SER A 781 49.03 96.15 17.88
N LYS A 782 49.66 96.81 16.90
CA LYS A 782 50.15 98.21 16.95
C LYS A 782 49.67 99.03 15.75
N PHE A 783 50.05 100.31 15.70
CA PHE A 783 49.74 101.22 14.60
C PHE A 783 50.82 101.18 13.51
N TYR A 784 50.46 100.78 12.30
CA TYR A 784 51.38 100.62 11.17
C TYR A 784 51.15 101.68 10.11
N TRP A 785 52.24 102.28 9.61
CA TRP A 785 52.21 103.37 8.65
C TRP A 785 51.80 102.90 7.25
N THR A 786 50.92 103.66 6.60
CA THR A 786 50.54 103.47 5.18
C THR A 786 51.21 104.50 4.28
N SER A 787 51.18 104.31 2.97
CA SER A 787 51.76 105.23 1.99
C SER A 787 50.96 106.51 1.74
N GLU A 788 49.71 106.59 2.21
CA GLU A 788 48.78 107.67 1.85
C GLU A 788 48.88 108.87 2.82
N ALA A 789 49.10 110.07 2.28
CA ALA A 789 49.03 111.32 3.03
C ALA A 789 47.56 111.74 3.22
N ARG A 790 47.20 112.16 4.43
CA ARG A 790 45.89 112.81 4.69
C ARG A 790 45.96 114.30 4.36
N ILE A 791 47.01 114.95 4.85
CA ILE A 791 47.38 116.35 4.64
C ILE A 791 48.92 116.46 4.72
N VAL A 792 49.48 117.61 4.37
CA VAL A 792 50.93 117.83 4.49
C VAL A 792 51.40 117.60 5.94
N GLY A 793 52.41 116.74 6.12
CA GLY A 793 52.97 116.38 7.43
C GLY A 793 52.17 115.34 8.23
N ASN A 794 51.18 114.67 7.61
CA ASN A 794 50.35 113.67 8.27
C ASN A 794 49.98 112.52 7.31
N HIS A 795 50.33 111.30 7.67
CA HIS A 795 49.97 110.09 6.92
C HIS A 795 48.97 109.20 7.65
N TYR A 796 48.23 108.42 6.87
CA TYR A 796 47.38 107.38 7.41
C TYR A 796 48.20 106.22 7.97
N GLY A 797 47.61 105.50 8.92
CA GLY A 797 48.07 104.22 9.39
C GLY A 797 46.92 103.39 9.91
N VAL A 798 47.19 102.11 10.10
CA VAL A 798 46.20 101.10 10.50
C VAL A 798 46.62 100.45 11.79
N SER A 799 45.72 100.43 12.77
CA SER A 799 45.88 99.66 13.99
C SER A 799 45.62 98.18 13.69
N LEU A 800 46.66 97.35 13.73
CA LEU A 800 46.54 95.90 13.51
C LEU A 800 45.96 95.14 14.73
N LEU A 801 45.50 95.87 15.76
CA LEU A 801 44.67 95.33 16.84
C LEU A 801 43.21 95.15 16.41
N ASN A 802 42.67 96.11 15.65
CA ASN A 802 41.22 96.23 15.38
C ASN A 802 40.91 96.77 13.97
N GLY A 803 41.91 96.79 13.09
CA GLY A 803 41.79 97.25 11.70
C GLY A 803 41.55 98.75 11.56
N ALA A 804 41.72 99.51 12.64
CA ALA A 804 41.25 100.89 12.67
C ALA A 804 42.14 101.81 11.83
N ALA A 805 41.52 102.48 10.86
CA ALA A 805 42.15 103.44 9.96
C ALA A 805 42.14 104.85 10.56
N ASN A 806 43.33 105.37 10.93
CA ASN A 806 43.49 106.72 11.49
C ASN A 806 44.70 107.42 10.84
N SER A 807 44.91 108.71 11.13
CA SER A 807 46.07 109.45 10.63
C SER A 807 46.86 110.06 11.78
N SER A 808 48.17 110.19 11.63
CA SER A 808 49.07 110.73 12.65
C SER A 808 50.14 111.62 12.01
N ASN A 809 50.71 112.53 12.81
CA ASN A 809 51.81 113.39 12.36
C ASN A 809 53.02 112.53 11.98
N ASP A 810 53.72 112.89 10.90
CA ASP A 810 54.83 112.12 10.33
C ASP A 810 56.01 111.93 11.31
N SER A 811 56.18 112.84 12.28
CA SER A 811 57.16 112.72 13.37
C SER A 811 56.69 111.82 14.52
N GLY A 812 55.49 111.27 14.43
CA GLY A 812 54.91 110.37 15.43
C GLY A 812 55.52 108.97 15.39
N ASN A 813 55.22 108.19 16.43
CA ASN A 813 55.68 106.81 16.53
C ASN A 813 54.69 105.85 15.85
N GLY A 814 55.13 105.16 14.81
CA GLY A 814 54.40 104.06 14.19
C GLY A 814 55.34 102.95 13.72
N TYR A 815 54.78 101.88 13.15
CA TYR A 815 55.52 100.69 12.78
C TYR A 815 55.55 100.51 11.26
N ALA A 816 56.64 99.94 10.74
CA ALA A 816 56.80 99.69 9.32
C ALA A 816 56.17 98.35 8.92
N VAL A 817 55.38 98.38 7.86
CA VAL A 817 54.88 97.20 7.14
C VAL A 817 55.12 97.44 5.66
N CYS A 818 55.59 96.41 4.97
CA CYS A 818 55.91 96.46 3.56
C CYS A 818 55.16 95.35 2.83
N ARG A 819 54.76 95.63 1.60
CA ARG A 819 54.00 94.73 0.74
C ARG A 819 54.78 94.40 -0.52
N GLN A 820 54.79 93.12 -0.86
CA GLN A 820 55.20 92.59 -2.15
C GLN A 820 53.96 92.08 -2.89
N GLY A 821 53.75 92.50 -4.14
CA GLY A 821 52.81 91.82 -5.03
C GLY A 821 53.42 90.53 -5.56
N LEU A 822 52.64 89.46 -5.64
CA LEU A 822 53.09 88.13 -6.09
C LEU A 822 52.47 87.71 -7.42
#